data_AF-A0A850P743-F1
#
_entry.id   AF-A0A850P743-F1
#
_cell.length_a   1.000
_cell.length_b   1.000
_cell.length_c   1.000
_cell.angle_alpha   90.00
_cell.angle_beta   90.00
_cell.angle_gamma   90.00
#
_symmetry.space_group_name_H-M   'P 1'
#
loop_
_entity.id
_entity.type
_entity.pdbx_description
1 polymer ?
#
loop_
_entity_poly.entity_id
_entity_poly.type
_entity_poly.pdbx_seq_one_letter_code
_entity_poly.pdbx_strand_id
1 'polypeptide(L)'
;MSSVAAEGAPTAVDGVAVDGTAFTSCPEWFPWWQVDLGHDALIEGIDLTNSDTDPDRLRLFSLLVSQDGQHWSSVWSKVDHTPIGGPGAVFAVRLAQPARGRFVRVRADGHMALDIGGCAVLGVESYIPWEELPVPVPPTGAARRVAFSVLFAETDAYLFRLIDNFLARTDDNCVLFVNFPAARTIPPEALTLSDRVVVFNGPTPREKWGNTLLVGHLECFARARATTPAFGWFCTIASNSLFIKPFDLVATLEQVAQGHKVPAAAERSYDNDMNVPVGTVPDNATWMWIHLQGTQSLHPYLREEMGLETLSVTQIEGLFASMADWSLVYERLPAIFGMTPHLQPQFYMALEESLPVTIFNRFGSGLYTHICYMFWRGARVAGVDDVLALPHRLPAHLAMLKWFDRNPDDPATTLVTHEWGRAFTQLFDEARTLSPMAALKRRLLLRRLEDALRAREVYAPLSPLWSDARTALPTLICTARDLEVTRRMVSLAALNPAVTREDAAFVFLEGLNDRIQLSVEITPTADGDRLFIACGAGTAPPDGLDEVETLVGYLYLSPLVNAALFRVSVDVEPDAEQRRVTSRLVVHDATGYHVVTPDVVEITTEGQHHYIAARSPDPQGHVWIGLPLYRQQAVTCIIAACPS
;
A
#
# COMPACT_ATOMS: atom_id res chain seq x y z
N MET A 1 25.02 -5.25 -17.85
CA MET A 1 23.79 -6.08 -17.70
C MET A 1 22.62 -5.16 -17.36
N SER A 2 21.38 -5.61 -17.57
CA SER A 2 20.14 -4.84 -17.36
C SER A 2 19.13 -5.67 -16.54
N SER A 3 18.19 -5.00 -15.87
CA SER A 3 17.12 -5.62 -15.07
C SER A 3 16.15 -6.50 -15.88
N VAL A 4 16.05 -6.29 -17.19
CA VAL A 4 15.38 -7.16 -18.19
C VAL A 4 16.31 -7.33 -19.39
N ALA A 5 16.18 -8.41 -20.16
CA ALA A 5 16.90 -8.64 -21.42
C ALA A 5 16.57 -7.55 -22.46
N ALA A 6 17.13 -6.37 -22.27
CA ALA A 6 17.03 -5.24 -23.18
C ALA A 6 18.14 -5.35 -24.20
N GLU A 7 17.79 -5.29 -25.48
CA GLU A 7 18.76 -4.99 -26.55
C GLU A 7 19.45 -3.66 -26.22
N GLY A 8 20.75 -3.57 -26.46
CA GLY A 8 21.48 -2.30 -26.31
C GLY A 8 22.07 -1.99 -24.93
N ALA A 9 22.09 -2.89 -23.94
CA ALA A 9 22.85 -2.64 -22.69
C ALA A 9 24.32 -2.19 -22.90
N PRO A 10 25.04 -2.65 -23.94
CA PRO A 10 26.37 -2.12 -24.30
C PRO A 10 26.38 -0.70 -24.87
N THR A 11 25.27 -0.20 -25.45
CA THR A 11 25.24 1.14 -26.08
C THR A 11 25.38 2.26 -25.06
N ALA A 12 24.97 2.02 -23.81
CA ALA A 12 25.20 2.99 -22.74
C ALA A 12 26.69 3.26 -22.44
N VAL A 13 27.62 2.39 -22.88
CA VAL A 13 29.08 2.50 -22.61
C VAL A 13 29.93 2.36 -23.87
N ASP A 14 29.35 2.44 -25.07
CA ASP A 14 30.11 2.26 -26.32
C ASP A 14 30.98 3.47 -26.69
N GLY A 15 30.89 4.56 -25.92
CA GLY A 15 31.62 5.81 -26.15
C GLY A 15 31.09 6.61 -27.35
N VAL A 16 29.93 6.22 -27.89
CA VAL A 16 29.32 6.76 -29.09
C VAL A 16 27.93 7.30 -28.72
N ALA A 17 27.87 8.58 -28.32
CA ALA A 17 26.60 9.29 -28.21
C ALA A 17 26.10 9.65 -29.63
N VAL A 18 25.62 8.65 -30.37
CA VAL A 18 24.99 8.86 -31.69
C VAL A 18 23.48 8.90 -31.53
N ASP A 19 22.84 9.84 -32.22
CA ASP A 19 21.39 9.97 -32.30
C ASP A 19 20.74 8.60 -32.58
N GLY A 20 20.01 8.08 -31.60
CA GLY A 20 19.22 6.84 -31.72
C GLY A 20 19.82 5.56 -31.11
N THR A 21 21.01 5.59 -30.47
CA THR A 21 21.59 4.41 -29.77
C THR A 21 21.52 4.54 -28.24
N ALA A 22 20.32 4.67 -27.68
CA ALA A 22 20.10 4.72 -26.24
C ALA A 22 19.80 3.32 -25.65
N PHE A 23 20.16 3.12 -24.38
CA PHE A 23 19.64 2.03 -23.57
C PHE A 23 18.24 2.40 -23.05
N THR A 24 17.27 1.52 -23.24
CA THR A 24 15.90 1.65 -22.71
C THR A 24 15.47 0.36 -22.05
N SER A 25 15.02 0.42 -20.79
CA SER A 25 14.35 -0.71 -20.12
C SER A 25 12.84 -0.73 -20.39
N CYS A 26 12.19 -1.86 -20.16
CA CYS A 26 10.75 -1.87 -19.97
C CYS A 26 10.36 -1.05 -18.72
N PRO A 27 9.15 -0.47 -18.66
CA PRO A 27 8.62 0.10 -17.44
C PRO A 27 8.51 -0.97 -16.36
N GLU A 28 9.19 -0.78 -15.24
CA GLU A 28 9.10 -1.65 -14.07
C GLU A 28 9.47 -0.91 -12.79
N TRP A 29 9.36 -1.58 -11.66
CA TRP A 29 9.83 -1.06 -10.37
C TRP A 29 11.35 -1.03 -10.31
N PHE A 30 11.91 0.15 -10.09
CA PHE A 30 13.34 0.38 -9.89
C PHE A 30 14.25 -0.26 -10.96
N PRO A 31 14.01 0.03 -12.26
CA PRO A 31 14.84 -0.50 -13.33
C PRO A 31 16.29 -0.05 -13.16
N TRP A 32 17.23 -0.87 -13.61
CA TRP A 32 18.64 -0.54 -13.47
C TRP A 32 19.47 -0.97 -14.67
N TRP A 33 20.55 -0.22 -14.86
CA TRP A 33 21.63 -0.52 -15.76
C TRP A 33 22.93 -0.65 -14.95
N GLN A 34 23.79 -1.61 -15.30
CA GLN A 34 25.07 -1.78 -14.61
C GLN A 34 26.21 -2.16 -15.56
N VAL A 35 27.43 -1.79 -15.15
CA VAL A 35 28.70 -2.16 -15.78
C VAL A 35 29.61 -2.87 -14.78
N ASP A 36 30.32 -3.91 -15.26
CA ASP A 36 31.46 -4.53 -14.58
C ASP A 36 32.73 -3.89 -15.15
N LEU A 37 33.53 -3.23 -14.31
CA LEU A 37 34.76 -2.56 -14.70
C LEU A 37 35.91 -3.55 -14.98
N GLY A 38 35.74 -4.83 -14.64
CA GLY A 38 36.74 -5.90 -14.83
C GLY A 38 37.78 -5.99 -13.71
N HIS A 39 38.01 -4.90 -12.97
CA HIS A 39 38.89 -4.81 -11.81
C HIS A 39 38.30 -3.87 -10.74
N ASP A 40 38.90 -3.86 -9.55
CA ASP A 40 38.55 -2.90 -8.51
C ASP A 40 38.99 -1.48 -8.91
N ALA A 41 38.14 -0.50 -8.65
CA ALA A 41 38.42 0.91 -8.91
C ALA A 41 38.00 1.79 -7.73
N LEU A 42 38.65 2.94 -7.60
CA LEU A 42 38.17 4.08 -6.82
C LEU A 42 37.33 4.94 -7.75
N ILE A 43 36.01 4.84 -7.62
CA ILE A 43 35.03 5.55 -8.44
C ILE A 43 34.82 6.93 -7.84
N GLU A 44 35.07 7.96 -8.62
CA GLU A 44 34.95 9.37 -8.23
C GLU A 44 33.62 9.97 -8.67
N GLY A 45 32.92 9.32 -9.60
CA GLY A 45 31.63 9.78 -10.12
C GLY A 45 31.25 9.14 -11.43
N ILE A 46 30.23 9.70 -12.07
CA ILE A 46 29.78 9.32 -13.41
C ILE A 46 29.39 10.55 -14.22
N ASP A 47 29.48 10.45 -15.54
CA ASP A 47 28.86 11.38 -16.49
C ASP A 47 27.74 10.65 -17.20
N LEU A 48 26.52 11.18 -17.11
CA LEU A 48 25.31 10.60 -17.70
C LEU A 48 24.72 11.52 -18.77
N THR A 49 24.29 10.94 -19.90
CA THR A 49 23.42 11.62 -20.87
C THR A 49 22.06 10.92 -20.89
N ASN A 50 21.00 11.71 -21.01
CA ASN A 50 19.63 11.20 -21.14
C ASN A 50 19.37 10.76 -22.59
N SER A 51 18.33 9.94 -22.81
CA SER A 51 17.88 9.62 -24.17
C SER A 51 17.17 10.82 -24.80
N ASP A 52 17.44 11.07 -26.08
CA ASP A 52 16.74 12.11 -26.85
C ASP A 52 15.27 11.74 -27.15
N THR A 53 14.90 10.47 -26.99
CA THR A 53 13.54 9.99 -27.33
C THR A 53 12.50 10.42 -26.30
N ASP A 54 12.90 10.56 -25.04
CA ASP A 54 12.01 10.96 -23.94
C ASP A 54 12.82 11.65 -22.83
N PRO A 55 13.26 12.91 -23.05
CA PRO A 55 14.15 13.62 -22.14
C PRO A 55 13.50 13.90 -20.77
N ASP A 56 12.19 13.74 -20.66
CA ASP A 56 11.46 13.97 -19.42
C ASP A 56 11.47 12.76 -18.47
N ARG A 57 12.02 11.61 -18.84
CA ARG A 57 11.93 10.40 -18.00
C ARG A 57 12.93 10.37 -16.86
N LEU A 58 14.23 10.48 -17.11
CA LEU A 58 15.25 10.26 -16.09
C LEU A 58 15.34 11.46 -15.11
N ARG A 59 14.54 11.39 -14.03
CA ARG A 59 14.42 12.44 -12.99
C ARG A 59 15.00 12.02 -11.64
N LEU A 60 14.70 10.79 -11.24
CA LEU A 60 15.04 10.22 -9.93
C LEU A 60 15.90 8.98 -10.16
N PHE A 61 17.10 8.96 -9.61
CA PHE A 61 17.96 7.80 -9.71
C PHE A 61 19.03 7.77 -8.62
N SER A 62 19.52 6.56 -8.34
CA SER A 62 20.63 6.32 -7.44
C SER A 62 21.83 5.77 -8.19
N LEU A 63 23.02 6.19 -7.78
CA LEU A 63 24.30 5.57 -8.14
C LEU A 63 24.67 4.57 -7.05
N LEU A 64 24.77 3.31 -7.44
CA LEU A 64 25.15 2.21 -6.55
C LEU A 64 26.47 1.60 -6.98
N VAL A 65 27.21 1.12 -5.99
CA VAL A 65 28.52 0.49 -6.18
C VAL A 65 28.55 -0.85 -5.47
N SER A 66 29.23 -1.81 -6.08
CA SER A 66 29.38 -3.15 -5.53
C SER A 66 30.75 -3.73 -5.88
N GLN A 67 31.23 -4.65 -5.04
CA GLN A 67 32.46 -5.39 -5.27
C GLN A 67 32.21 -6.76 -5.90
N ASP A 68 31.09 -7.39 -5.55
CA ASP A 68 30.74 -8.75 -5.93
C ASP A 68 29.54 -8.81 -6.91
N GLY A 69 28.93 -7.66 -7.20
CA GLY A 69 27.72 -7.54 -8.00
C GLY A 69 26.45 -7.98 -7.28
N GLN A 70 26.54 -8.34 -5.99
CA GLN A 70 25.44 -8.87 -5.17
C GLN A 70 25.05 -7.90 -4.06
N HIS A 71 26.02 -7.34 -3.34
CA HIS A 71 25.81 -6.38 -2.27
C HIS A 71 26.08 -4.97 -2.79
N TRP A 72 25.08 -4.10 -2.72
CA TRP A 72 25.11 -2.77 -3.32
C TRP A 72 24.97 -1.68 -2.27
N SER A 73 25.87 -0.70 -2.30
CA SER A 73 25.79 0.52 -1.49
C SER A 73 25.37 1.70 -2.36
N SER A 74 24.40 2.49 -1.91
CA SER A 74 24.04 3.75 -2.57
C SER A 74 25.02 4.82 -2.14
N VAL A 75 25.80 5.35 -3.08
CA VAL A 75 26.84 6.37 -2.80
C VAL A 75 26.40 7.77 -3.19
N TRP A 76 25.35 7.90 -3.99
CA TRP A 76 24.76 9.17 -4.38
C TRP A 76 23.34 8.95 -4.91
N SER A 77 22.43 9.91 -4.68
CA SER A 77 21.06 9.85 -5.19
C SER A 77 20.61 11.21 -5.72
N LYS A 78 19.91 11.22 -6.86
CA LYS A 78 19.11 12.34 -7.34
C LYS A 78 17.69 12.17 -6.84
N VAL A 79 17.24 13.10 -6.02
CA VAL A 79 15.93 13.01 -5.35
C VAL A 79 14.93 14.09 -5.78
N ASP A 80 15.41 15.11 -6.50
CA ASP A 80 14.56 16.15 -7.05
C ASP A 80 13.97 15.70 -8.41
N HIS A 81 12.73 16.12 -8.71
CA HIS A 81 12.01 15.64 -9.89
C HIS A 81 12.36 16.38 -11.19
N THR A 82 13.41 17.20 -11.19
CA THR A 82 13.89 17.82 -12.42
C THR A 82 14.50 16.73 -13.32
N PRO A 83 14.14 16.66 -14.62
CA PRO A 83 14.80 15.74 -15.54
C PRO A 83 16.29 16.06 -15.68
N ILE A 84 17.13 15.04 -15.86
CA ILE A 84 18.51 15.28 -16.24
C ILE A 84 18.61 15.58 -17.74
N GLY A 85 19.33 16.65 -18.05
CA GLY A 85 19.76 16.98 -19.41
C GLY A 85 18.68 17.53 -20.35
N GLY A 86 19.09 17.58 -21.60
CA GLY A 86 18.41 17.94 -22.85
C GLY A 86 19.31 17.38 -23.98
N PRO A 87 18.98 17.54 -25.27
CA PRO A 87 19.73 16.87 -26.33
C PRO A 87 21.25 17.11 -26.25
N GLY A 88 22.02 16.05 -26.03
CA GLY A 88 23.49 16.07 -25.86
C GLY A 88 24.04 16.62 -24.53
N ALA A 89 23.20 16.99 -23.56
CA ALA A 89 23.66 17.53 -22.28
C ALA A 89 24.14 16.44 -21.32
N VAL A 90 25.33 16.64 -20.74
CA VAL A 90 25.93 15.74 -19.74
C VAL A 90 25.53 16.18 -18.33
N PHE A 91 24.96 15.25 -17.57
CA PHE A 91 24.73 15.36 -16.14
C PHE A 91 25.89 14.71 -15.38
N ALA A 92 26.73 15.55 -14.77
CA ALA A 92 27.91 15.12 -14.03
C ALA A 92 27.57 14.84 -12.55
N VAL A 93 27.79 13.62 -12.11
CA VAL A 93 27.78 13.24 -10.69
C VAL A 93 29.22 13.17 -10.21
N ARG A 94 29.54 13.85 -9.11
CA ARG A 94 30.85 13.79 -8.45
C ARG A 94 30.65 13.43 -7.00
N LEU A 95 31.30 12.37 -6.55
CA LEU A 95 31.20 11.90 -5.18
C LEU A 95 32.05 12.79 -4.26
N ALA A 96 31.51 13.11 -3.08
CA ALA A 96 32.26 13.86 -2.07
C ALA A 96 33.49 13.06 -1.57
N GLN A 97 33.40 11.73 -1.62
CA GLN A 97 34.48 10.80 -1.34
C GLN A 97 34.46 9.69 -2.39
N PRO A 98 35.62 9.29 -2.96
CA PRO A 98 35.65 8.18 -3.91
C PRO A 98 35.11 6.89 -3.26
N ALA A 99 34.27 6.19 -4.01
CA ALA A 99 33.70 4.91 -3.59
C ALA A 99 34.48 3.76 -4.23
N ARG A 100 34.88 2.76 -3.44
CA ARG A 100 35.55 1.58 -3.99
C ARG A 100 34.52 0.60 -4.53
N GLY A 101 34.74 0.09 -5.74
CA GLY A 101 33.95 -1.00 -6.29
C GLY A 101 34.46 -1.49 -7.64
N ARG A 102 33.92 -2.61 -8.07
CA ARG A 102 34.15 -3.20 -9.40
C ARG A 102 32.93 -3.05 -10.29
N PHE A 103 31.75 -3.02 -9.68
CA PHE A 103 30.48 -2.88 -10.38
C PHE A 103 29.87 -1.53 -10.07
N VAL A 104 29.37 -0.86 -11.10
CA VAL A 104 28.64 0.40 -10.99
C VAL A 104 27.24 0.21 -11.56
N ARG A 105 26.23 0.70 -10.85
CA ARG A 105 24.83 0.62 -11.25
C ARG A 105 24.16 1.98 -11.16
N VAL A 106 23.43 2.31 -12.22
CA VAL A 106 22.46 3.41 -12.24
C VAL A 106 21.08 2.78 -12.12
N ARG A 107 20.33 3.15 -11.09
CA ARG A 107 18.97 2.65 -10.86
C ARG A 107 17.99 3.81 -10.87
N ALA A 108 16.98 3.76 -11.73
CA ALA A 108 15.89 4.72 -11.65
C ALA A 108 15.08 4.45 -10.38
N ASP A 109 14.69 5.48 -9.65
CA ASP A 109 14.05 5.34 -8.35
C ASP A 109 12.53 5.56 -8.46
N GLY A 110 11.79 4.49 -8.80
CA GLY A 110 10.33 4.49 -8.93
C GLY A 110 9.82 3.46 -9.96
N HIS A 111 8.54 3.53 -10.32
CA HIS A 111 7.97 2.72 -11.41
C HIS A 111 8.07 3.45 -12.75
N MET A 112 9.09 3.12 -13.55
CA MET A 112 9.38 3.81 -14.80
C MET A 112 10.24 2.94 -15.74
N ALA A 113 10.46 3.40 -16.97
CA ALA A 113 11.55 2.91 -17.80
C ALA A 113 12.83 3.68 -17.46
N LEU A 114 13.98 3.00 -17.52
CA LEU A 114 15.30 3.63 -17.45
C LEU A 114 15.81 3.88 -18.86
N ASP A 115 16.00 5.15 -19.19
CA ASP A 115 16.52 5.62 -20.46
C ASP A 115 17.89 6.28 -20.25
N ILE A 116 18.94 5.74 -20.87
CA ILE A 116 20.32 6.25 -20.78
C ILE A 116 20.88 6.41 -22.19
N GLY A 117 21.20 7.64 -22.58
CA GLY A 117 21.90 7.93 -23.84
C GLY A 117 23.38 7.58 -23.78
N GLY A 118 23.98 7.63 -22.60
CA GLY A 118 25.39 7.31 -22.37
C GLY A 118 25.78 7.45 -20.90
N CYS A 119 26.76 6.65 -20.48
CA CYS A 119 27.30 6.63 -19.12
C CYS A 119 28.81 6.42 -19.16
N ALA A 120 29.57 7.39 -18.65
CA ALA A 120 31.00 7.23 -18.39
C ALA A 120 31.24 7.14 -16.88
N VAL A 121 31.91 6.07 -16.43
CA VAL A 121 32.36 5.93 -15.04
C VAL A 121 33.70 6.63 -14.88
N LEU A 122 33.81 7.51 -13.89
CA LEU A 122 35.03 8.26 -13.61
C LEU A 122 35.72 7.68 -12.38
N GLY A 123 37.04 7.51 -12.46
CA GLY A 123 37.82 6.98 -11.36
C GLY A 123 39.20 6.49 -11.79
N VAL A 124 39.89 5.85 -10.85
CA VAL A 124 41.20 5.25 -11.06
C VAL A 124 41.21 3.79 -10.62
N GLU A 125 42.01 2.96 -11.29
CA GLU A 125 42.23 1.57 -10.88
C GLU A 125 42.82 1.54 -9.45
N SER A 126 42.30 0.63 -8.61
CA SER A 126 42.77 0.46 -7.24
C SER A 126 43.63 -0.79 -7.14
N TYR A 127 44.91 -0.62 -6.78
CA TYR A 127 45.84 -1.73 -6.53
C TYR A 127 45.95 -2.11 -5.05
N ILE A 128 45.19 -1.46 -4.16
CA ILE A 128 45.23 -1.72 -2.72
C ILE A 128 44.36 -2.96 -2.42
N PRO A 129 44.87 -4.01 -1.76
CA PRO A 129 44.06 -5.16 -1.34
C PRO A 129 42.85 -4.70 -0.50
N TRP A 130 41.70 -5.34 -0.70
CA TRP A 130 40.45 -4.99 0.00
C TRP A 130 40.57 -5.05 1.53
N GLU A 131 41.34 -6.01 2.03
CA GLU A 131 41.49 -6.33 3.45
C GLU A 131 42.17 -5.20 4.26
N GLU A 132 42.80 -4.24 3.59
CA GLU A 132 43.57 -3.17 4.23
C GLU A 132 42.76 -1.87 4.47
N LEU A 133 41.50 -1.81 4.03
CA LEU A 133 40.65 -0.63 4.22
C LEU A 133 39.81 -0.72 5.50
N PRO A 134 39.60 0.41 6.19
CA PRO A 134 38.71 0.44 7.35
C PRO A 134 37.28 0.13 6.92
N VAL A 135 36.75 -1.00 7.40
CA VAL A 135 35.32 -1.31 7.32
C VAL A 135 34.57 -0.22 8.08
N PRO A 136 33.49 0.37 7.53
CA PRO A 136 32.64 1.29 8.26
C PRO A 136 32.25 0.65 9.60
N VAL A 137 32.74 1.23 10.70
CA VAL A 137 32.47 0.70 12.02
C VAL A 137 31.01 1.00 12.31
N PRO A 138 30.13 -0.02 12.44
CA PRO A 138 28.73 0.24 12.75
C PRO A 138 28.65 1.00 14.08
N PRO A 139 27.66 1.90 14.24
CA PRO A 139 27.51 2.65 15.48
C PRO A 139 27.43 1.70 16.67
N THR A 140 28.18 2.00 17.73
CA THR A 140 28.18 1.21 18.97
C THR A 140 27.37 1.91 20.07
N GLY A 141 26.88 1.13 21.04
CA GLY A 141 26.18 1.67 22.21
C GLY A 141 24.87 2.39 21.89
N ALA A 142 24.66 3.55 22.52
CA ALA A 142 23.42 4.33 22.40
C ALA A 142 23.13 4.79 20.96
N ALA A 143 24.18 5.06 20.18
CA ALA A 143 24.06 5.45 18.78
C ALA A 143 23.44 4.37 17.89
N ARG A 144 23.32 3.12 18.38
CA ARG A 144 22.70 2.01 17.65
C ARG A 144 21.20 1.87 17.94
N ARG A 145 20.67 2.40 19.05
CA ARG A 145 19.28 2.14 19.45
C ARG A 145 18.30 3.06 18.73
N VAL A 146 17.19 2.49 18.27
CA VAL A 146 16.13 3.19 17.53
C VAL A 146 14.79 3.04 18.25
N ALA A 147 14.11 4.16 18.46
CA ALA A 147 12.75 4.20 18.98
C ALA A 147 11.77 4.46 17.83
N PHE A 148 10.84 3.54 17.62
CA PHE A 148 9.77 3.65 16.63
C PHE A 148 8.49 4.13 17.29
N SER A 149 7.76 5.04 16.65
CA SER A 149 6.51 5.57 17.16
C SER A 149 5.38 5.29 16.21
N VAL A 150 4.30 4.67 16.70
CA VAL A 150 3.05 4.48 15.97
C VAL A 150 1.87 5.04 16.75
N LEU A 151 1.00 5.78 16.05
CA LEU A 151 -0.30 6.18 16.58
C LEU A 151 -1.33 5.15 16.16
N PHE A 152 -1.84 4.38 17.11
CA PHE A 152 -2.67 3.23 16.81
C PHE A 152 -4.15 3.51 17.07
N ALA A 153 -4.96 3.44 16.01
CA ALA A 153 -6.42 3.63 16.07
C ALA A 153 -7.20 2.48 15.40
N GLU A 154 -6.52 1.40 15.00
CA GLU A 154 -7.10 0.28 14.25
C GLU A 154 -7.66 -0.81 15.18
N THR A 155 -8.11 -1.96 14.66
CA THR A 155 -8.65 -3.05 15.48
C THR A 155 -7.57 -3.71 16.35
N ASP A 156 -8.00 -4.35 17.45
CA ASP A 156 -7.07 -5.11 18.31
C ASP A 156 -6.48 -6.33 17.58
N ALA A 157 -7.24 -6.95 16.66
CA ALA A 157 -6.71 -8.03 15.83
C ALA A 157 -5.54 -7.55 14.95
N TYR A 158 -5.65 -6.35 14.38
CA TYR A 158 -4.58 -5.76 13.58
C TYR A 158 -3.38 -5.30 14.42
N LEU A 159 -3.59 -4.92 15.70
CA LEU A 159 -2.51 -4.53 16.61
C LEU A 159 -1.44 -5.63 16.72
N PHE A 160 -1.88 -6.86 16.94
CA PHE A 160 -0.97 -7.99 17.09
C PHE A 160 -0.23 -8.32 15.79
N ARG A 161 -0.86 -8.10 14.63
CA ARG A 161 -0.21 -8.22 13.31
C ARG A 161 0.89 -7.19 13.14
N LEU A 162 0.63 -5.94 13.50
CA LEU A 162 1.62 -4.87 13.44
C LEU A 162 2.81 -5.16 14.35
N ILE A 163 2.56 -5.59 15.59
CA ILE A 163 3.62 -5.90 16.55
C ILE A 163 4.45 -7.09 16.09
N ASP A 164 3.82 -8.18 15.63
CA ASP A 164 4.55 -9.35 15.12
C ASP A 164 5.42 -8.99 13.90
N ASN A 165 4.89 -8.20 12.98
CA ASN A 165 5.66 -7.70 11.83
C ASN A 165 6.87 -6.86 12.26
N PHE A 166 6.71 -5.95 13.23
CA PHE A 166 7.81 -5.16 13.78
C PHE A 166 8.90 -6.05 14.40
N LEU A 167 8.49 -6.99 15.28
CA LEU A 167 9.44 -7.87 15.98
C LEU A 167 10.19 -8.78 15.00
N ALA A 168 9.51 -9.28 13.97
CA ALA A 168 10.11 -10.16 12.96
C ALA A 168 11.06 -9.45 11.98
N ARG A 169 11.00 -8.12 11.87
CA ARG A 169 11.72 -7.34 10.85
C ARG A 169 12.68 -6.31 11.42
N THR A 170 12.82 -6.23 12.74
CA THR A 170 13.76 -5.31 13.39
C THR A 170 14.63 -6.03 14.41
N ASP A 171 15.86 -5.55 14.58
CA ASP A 171 16.86 -6.06 15.52
C ASP A 171 16.52 -5.68 16.98
N ASP A 172 17.18 -6.31 17.97
CA ASP A 172 16.97 -6.08 19.41
C ASP A 172 17.31 -4.66 19.91
N ASN A 173 18.00 -3.87 19.09
CA ASN A 173 18.24 -2.45 19.34
C ASN A 173 17.04 -1.56 18.99
N CYS A 174 15.96 -2.12 18.44
CA CYS A 174 14.75 -1.41 18.04
C CYS A 174 13.63 -1.63 19.06
N VAL A 175 12.99 -0.53 19.49
CA VAL A 175 11.86 -0.53 20.43
C VAL A 175 10.67 0.18 19.81
N LEU A 176 9.49 -0.43 19.85
CA LEU A 176 8.25 0.12 19.33
C LEU A 176 7.42 0.76 20.46
N PHE A 177 7.00 2.00 20.24
CA PHE A 177 6.10 2.76 21.10
C PHE A 177 4.74 2.88 20.41
N VAL A 178 3.75 2.17 20.95
CA VAL A 178 2.39 2.14 20.44
C VAL A 178 1.51 3.03 21.29
N ASN A 179 1.19 4.21 20.78
CA ASN A 179 0.36 5.17 21.50
C ASN A 179 -1.09 4.99 21.07
N PHE A 180 -1.99 4.79 22.03
CA PHE A 180 -3.44 4.69 21.86
C PHE A 180 -4.14 6.02 22.18
N PRO A 181 -5.33 6.31 21.63
CA PRO A 181 -6.17 7.40 22.09
C PRO A 181 -6.44 7.30 23.59
N ALA A 182 -6.53 8.43 24.30
CA ALA A 182 -6.77 8.50 25.75
C ALA A 182 -7.90 7.59 26.26
N ALA A 183 -9.02 7.54 25.54
CA ALA A 183 -10.22 6.80 25.96
C ALA A 183 -10.22 5.31 25.56
N ARG A 184 -9.22 4.83 24.81
CA ARG A 184 -9.20 3.46 24.29
C ARG A 184 -8.68 2.48 25.33
N THR A 185 -9.38 1.38 25.55
CA THR A 185 -8.87 0.28 26.40
C THR A 185 -7.72 -0.44 25.69
N ILE A 186 -6.60 -0.64 26.37
CA ILE A 186 -5.47 -1.43 25.87
C ILE A 186 -5.75 -2.92 26.13
N PRO A 187 -5.64 -3.80 25.13
CA PRO A 187 -5.70 -5.24 25.34
C PRO A 187 -4.62 -5.68 26.35
N PRO A 188 -4.98 -6.39 27.44
CA PRO A 188 -4.00 -6.80 28.45
C PRO A 188 -2.83 -7.60 27.88
N GLU A 189 -3.05 -8.42 26.85
CA GLU A 189 -1.99 -9.23 26.23
C GLU A 189 -0.93 -8.35 25.53
N ALA A 190 -1.32 -7.17 25.04
CA ALA A 190 -0.41 -6.26 24.35
C ALA A 190 0.63 -5.63 25.31
N LEU A 191 0.34 -5.55 26.60
CA LEU A 191 1.23 -4.96 27.62
C LEU A 191 2.41 -5.87 27.99
N THR A 192 2.30 -7.17 27.73
CA THR A 192 3.30 -8.18 28.12
C THR A 192 3.87 -8.94 26.93
N LEU A 193 3.58 -8.50 25.70
CA LEU A 193 3.91 -9.26 24.49
C LEU A 193 5.42 -9.32 24.22
N SER A 194 6.14 -8.24 24.49
CA SER A 194 7.60 -8.17 24.32
C SER A 194 8.17 -6.95 25.05
N ASP A 195 9.35 -7.08 25.64
CA ASP A 195 10.08 -5.96 26.26
C ASP A 195 10.53 -4.89 25.23
N ARG A 196 10.48 -5.23 23.94
CA ARG A 196 10.74 -4.30 22.82
C ARG A 196 9.49 -3.52 22.40
N VAL A 197 8.36 -3.68 23.08
CA VAL A 197 7.09 -3.04 22.73
C VAL A 197 6.49 -2.36 23.96
N VAL A 198 6.27 -1.05 23.84
CA VAL A 198 5.68 -0.23 24.90
C VAL A 198 4.34 0.29 24.41
N VAL A 199 3.25 -0.24 24.95
CA VAL A 199 1.87 0.19 24.64
C VAL A 199 1.35 1.09 25.75
N PHE A 200 0.80 2.26 25.40
CA PHE A 200 0.27 3.21 26.37
C PHE A 200 -0.81 4.10 25.76
N ASN A 201 -1.62 4.74 26.61
CA ASN A 201 -2.57 5.77 26.20
C ASN A 201 -1.93 7.15 26.32
N GLY A 202 -1.96 7.89 25.21
CA GLY A 202 -1.59 9.29 25.17
C GLY A 202 -2.71 10.16 25.75
N PRO A 203 -2.40 11.19 26.56
CA PRO A 203 -3.42 12.06 27.13
C PRO A 203 -4.13 12.94 26.09
N THR A 204 -3.51 13.17 24.93
CA THR A 204 -4.07 14.07 23.91
C THR A 204 -5.17 13.39 23.07
N PRO A 205 -6.38 13.97 23.00
CA PRO A 205 -7.40 13.54 22.03
C PRO A 205 -6.87 13.69 20.60
N ARG A 206 -7.13 12.70 19.76
CA ARG A 206 -6.61 12.68 18.39
C ARG A 206 -7.66 13.08 17.38
N GLU A 207 -7.25 13.95 16.49
CA GLU A 207 -7.99 14.34 15.31
C GLU A 207 -7.15 13.99 14.08
N LYS A 208 -7.81 13.80 12.93
CA LYS A 208 -7.11 13.53 11.65
C LYS A 208 -6.48 14.80 11.04
N TRP A 209 -6.51 15.92 11.75
CA TRP A 209 -6.06 17.23 11.30
C TRP A 209 -5.45 18.00 12.47
N GLY A 210 -4.71 19.05 12.14
CA GLY A 210 -4.15 19.97 13.12
C GLY A 210 -2.89 19.42 13.79
N ASN A 211 -2.70 19.72 15.08
CA ASN A 211 -1.46 19.43 15.80
C ASN A 211 -1.48 18.08 16.55
N THR A 212 -2.64 17.46 16.70
CA THR A 212 -2.82 16.35 17.65
C THR A 212 -2.09 15.06 17.25
N LEU A 213 -1.90 14.79 15.95
CA LEU A 213 -1.09 13.67 15.48
C LEU A 213 0.39 13.87 15.81
N LEU A 214 0.94 15.06 15.53
CA LEU A 214 2.32 15.40 15.93
C LEU A 214 2.50 15.26 17.44
N VAL A 215 1.57 15.81 18.22
CA VAL A 215 1.61 15.68 19.69
C VAL A 215 1.61 14.22 20.12
N GLY A 216 0.80 13.36 19.50
CA GLY A 216 0.80 11.92 19.77
C GLY A 216 2.17 11.26 19.53
N HIS A 217 2.89 11.66 18.48
CA HIS A 217 4.26 11.19 18.24
C HIS A 217 5.25 11.73 19.28
N LEU A 218 5.07 12.97 19.74
CA LEU A 218 5.89 13.57 20.80
C LEU A 218 5.63 12.93 22.18
N GLU A 219 4.44 12.41 22.43
CA GLU A 219 4.15 11.58 23.60
C GLU A 219 4.93 10.25 23.55
N CYS A 220 5.02 9.62 22.37
CA CYS A 220 5.90 8.45 22.17
C CYS A 220 7.36 8.81 22.40
N PHE A 221 7.81 9.97 21.90
CA PHE A 221 9.17 10.45 22.12
C PHE A 221 9.47 10.66 23.61
N ALA A 222 8.56 11.30 24.35
CA ALA A 222 8.67 11.48 25.80
C ALA A 222 8.74 10.13 26.53
N ARG A 223 7.87 9.19 26.15
CA ARG A 223 7.87 7.83 26.72
C ARG A 223 9.19 7.12 26.42
N ALA A 224 9.69 7.21 25.19
CA ALA A 224 10.97 6.63 24.79
C ALA A 224 12.15 7.19 25.60
N ARG A 225 12.16 8.50 25.86
CA ARG A 225 13.19 9.12 26.72
C ARG A 225 13.14 8.60 28.16
N ALA A 226 11.94 8.34 28.67
CA ALA A 226 11.74 7.85 30.03
C ALA A 226 12.11 6.37 30.20
N THR A 227 11.77 5.51 29.23
CA THR A 227 11.94 4.05 29.35
C THR A 227 13.19 3.51 28.67
N THR A 228 13.71 4.23 27.68
CA THR A 228 14.85 3.80 26.85
C THR A 228 15.88 4.93 26.73
N PRO A 229 16.45 5.47 27.83
CA PRO A 229 17.23 6.72 27.81
C PRO A 229 18.50 6.72 26.93
N ALA A 230 18.88 5.58 26.37
CA ALA A 230 20.05 5.39 25.51
C ALA A 230 19.69 5.19 24.02
N PHE A 231 18.59 5.71 23.50
CA PHE A 231 18.32 5.68 22.04
C PHE A 231 18.98 6.86 21.32
N GLY A 232 19.55 6.60 20.13
CA GLY A 232 20.20 7.60 19.29
C GLY A 232 19.29 8.16 18.20
N TRP A 233 18.26 7.40 17.82
CA TRP A 233 17.41 7.70 16.66
C TRP A 233 15.93 7.48 16.97
N PHE A 234 15.09 8.31 16.37
CA PHE A 234 13.64 8.21 16.50
C PHE A 234 13.00 8.20 15.12
N CYS A 235 12.05 7.27 14.93
CA CYS A 235 11.36 7.03 13.68
C CYS A 235 9.86 7.04 13.88
N THR A 236 9.13 7.85 13.13
CA THR A 236 7.66 7.80 13.10
C THR A 236 7.19 6.83 12.04
N ILE A 237 6.19 6.01 12.35
CA ILE A 237 5.54 5.12 11.41
C ILE A 237 4.02 5.27 11.55
N ALA A 238 3.30 4.96 10.48
CA ALA A 238 1.84 4.90 10.53
C ALA A 238 1.35 3.49 10.86
N SER A 239 0.12 3.40 11.38
CA SER A 239 -0.52 2.13 11.72
C SER A 239 -0.64 1.19 10.52
N ASN A 240 -0.88 1.72 9.31
CA ASN A 240 -0.98 0.92 8.08
C ASN A 240 0.31 0.92 7.24
N SER A 241 1.47 1.05 7.89
CA SER A 241 2.78 0.81 7.29
C SER A 241 3.36 -0.48 7.88
N LEU A 242 3.72 -1.44 7.04
CA LEU A 242 4.32 -2.71 7.47
C LEU A 242 5.68 -2.92 6.81
N PHE A 243 6.59 -3.57 7.54
CA PHE A 243 7.89 -3.98 7.04
C PHE A 243 7.74 -5.14 6.06
N ILE A 244 8.30 -4.96 4.86
CA ILE A 244 8.36 -6.00 3.82
C ILE A 244 9.72 -6.69 3.74
N LYS A 245 10.73 -6.12 4.38
CA LYS A 245 12.08 -6.69 4.54
C LYS A 245 12.70 -6.25 5.88
N PRO A 246 13.80 -6.87 6.32
CA PRO A 246 14.48 -6.44 7.55
C PRO A 246 14.90 -4.97 7.49
N PHE A 247 14.76 -4.26 8.61
CA PHE A 247 15.24 -2.90 8.78
C PHE A 247 16.77 -2.87 8.86
N ASP A 248 17.40 -2.13 7.96
CA ASP A 248 18.85 -1.96 7.90
C ASP A 248 19.26 -0.58 8.41
N LEU A 249 19.64 -0.53 9.69
CA LEU A 249 20.08 0.72 10.33
C LEU A 249 21.31 1.32 9.63
N VAL A 250 22.27 0.50 9.17
CA VAL A 250 23.50 1.04 8.55
C VAL A 250 23.14 1.76 7.27
N ALA A 251 22.35 1.12 6.40
CA ALA A 251 21.87 1.74 5.17
C ALA A 251 21.01 3.00 5.45
N THR A 252 20.20 3.00 6.51
CA THR A 252 19.44 4.20 6.91
C THR A 252 20.37 5.34 7.32
N LEU A 253 21.43 5.07 8.09
CA LEU A 253 22.39 6.11 8.50
C LEU A 253 23.23 6.64 7.34
N GLU A 254 23.62 5.77 6.40
CA GLU A 254 24.24 6.19 5.14
C GLU A 254 23.31 7.14 4.38
N GLN A 255 22.02 6.83 4.32
CA GLN A 255 21.03 7.71 3.66
C GLN A 255 20.86 9.05 4.39
N VAL A 256 20.82 9.06 5.73
CA VAL A 256 20.80 10.31 6.52
C VAL A 256 22.02 11.17 6.20
N ALA A 257 23.20 10.55 6.09
CA ALA A 257 24.45 11.25 5.79
C ALA A 257 24.47 11.89 4.40
N GLN A 258 23.63 11.45 3.45
CA GLN A 258 23.49 12.10 2.13
C GLN A 258 22.80 13.47 2.23
N GLY A 259 22.09 13.78 3.32
CA GLY A 259 21.54 15.11 3.58
C GLY A 259 20.39 15.53 2.66
N HIS A 260 19.73 14.57 2.02
CA HIS A 260 18.54 14.83 1.19
C HIS A 260 17.43 15.46 2.01
N LYS A 261 16.73 16.42 1.40
CA LYS A 261 15.61 17.11 2.04
C LYS A 261 14.24 16.53 1.73
N VAL A 262 14.18 15.69 0.70
CA VAL A 262 12.98 14.99 0.24
C VAL A 262 13.23 13.48 0.29
N PRO A 263 12.18 12.65 0.41
CA PRO A 263 12.35 11.21 0.47
C PRO A 263 12.97 10.68 -0.83
N ALA A 264 13.94 9.76 -0.70
CA ALA A 264 14.45 9.06 -1.87
C ALA A 264 13.35 8.19 -2.49
N ALA A 265 13.33 8.09 -3.82
CA ALA A 265 12.31 7.37 -4.58
C ALA A 265 10.86 7.83 -4.35
N ALA A 266 10.63 9.08 -3.92
CA ALA A 266 9.28 9.60 -3.77
C ALA A 266 8.57 9.69 -5.14
N GLU A 267 7.39 9.08 -5.28
CA GLU A 267 6.55 9.26 -6.48
C GLU A 267 5.95 10.67 -6.58
N ARG A 268 5.93 11.38 -5.45
CA ARG A 268 5.44 12.74 -5.32
C ARG A 268 6.63 13.70 -5.30
N SER A 269 6.56 14.76 -6.10
CA SER A 269 7.51 15.86 -5.98
C SER A 269 7.24 16.67 -4.72
N TYR A 270 8.30 16.82 -3.92
CA TYR A 270 8.38 17.71 -2.77
C TYR A 270 9.31 18.90 -3.04
N ASP A 271 9.72 19.12 -4.30
CA ASP A 271 10.75 20.09 -4.64
C ASP A 271 10.30 21.52 -4.30
N ASN A 272 9.01 21.78 -4.49
CA ASN A 272 8.37 23.05 -4.18
C ASN A 272 7.80 23.11 -2.75
N ASP A 273 7.96 22.03 -1.97
CA ASP A 273 7.46 21.92 -0.60
C ASP A 273 8.53 22.27 0.45
N MET A 274 9.75 22.62 0.02
CA MET A 274 10.89 22.87 0.91
C MET A 274 11.16 24.37 1.10
N ASN A 275 11.36 24.79 2.36
CA ASN A 275 11.71 26.17 2.75
C ASN A 275 10.79 27.26 2.16
N VAL A 276 9.50 26.97 2.06
CA VAL A 276 8.47 27.86 1.56
C VAL A 276 8.17 28.95 2.59
N PRO A 277 8.19 30.25 2.23
CA PRO A 277 7.82 31.31 3.16
C PRO A 277 6.41 31.13 3.71
N VAL A 278 6.23 31.35 5.01
CA VAL A 278 4.92 31.25 5.66
C VAL A 278 3.91 32.15 4.94
N GLY A 279 2.71 31.64 4.68
CA GLY A 279 1.64 32.37 3.99
C GLY A 279 1.77 32.46 2.47
N THR A 280 2.76 31.80 1.88
CA THR A 280 2.85 31.62 0.42
C THR A 280 2.34 30.24 0.02
N VAL A 281 1.82 30.14 -1.21
CA VAL A 281 1.44 28.87 -1.85
C VAL A 281 2.34 28.70 -3.05
N PRO A 282 3.28 27.74 -3.02
CA PRO A 282 4.14 27.47 -4.17
C PRO A 282 3.36 26.77 -5.28
N ASP A 283 3.81 26.97 -6.52
CA ASP A 283 3.22 26.31 -7.68
C ASP A 283 3.42 24.79 -7.61
N ASN A 284 2.38 24.01 -7.93
CA ASN A 284 2.38 22.54 -7.93
C ASN A 284 2.83 21.89 -6.60
N ALA A 285 2.70 22.61 -5.48
CA ALA A 285 3.09 22.12 -4.17
C ALA A 285 1.98 21.27 -3.52
N THR A 286 2.24 20.75 -2.31
CA THR A 286 1.27 19.94 -1.58
C THR A 286 -0.05 20.66 -1.31
N TRP A 287 -1.14 19.89 -1.24
CA TRP A 287 -2.48 20.36 -0.89
C TRP A 287 -2.51 21.15 0.44
N MET A 288 -1.58 20.85 1.36
CA MET A 288 -1.49 21.52 2.66
C MET A 288 -1.31 23.04 2.55
N TRP A 289 -0.60 23.55 1.53
CA TRP A 289 -0.34 24.99 1.40
C TRP A 289 -1.61 25.81 1.20
N ILE A 290 -2.59 25.26 0.49
CA ILE A 290 -3.89 25.91 0.28
C ILE A 290 -4.62 26.07 1.62
N HIS A 291 -4.58 25.05 2.47
CA HIS A 291 -5.18 25.13 3.81
C HIS A 291 -4.42 26.09 4.72
N LEU A 292 -3.08 26.08 4.68
CA LEU A 292 -2.26 27.00 5.45
C LEU A 292 -2.55 28.46 5.07
N GLN A 293 -2.72 28.75 3.78
CA GLN A 293 -3.09 30.08 3.29
C GLN A 293 -4.43 30.56 3.88
N GLY A 294 -5.39 29.63 4.05
CA GLY A 294 -6.68 29.89 4.68
C GLY A 294 -6.60 30.23 6.18
N THR A 295 -5.55 29.77 6.88
CA THR A 295 -5.34 30.03 8.31
C THR A 295 -4.49 31.27 8.58
N GLN A 296 -4.96 32.46 8.23
CA GLN A 296 -4.19 33.71 8.36
C GLN A 296 -3.68 33.98 9.79
N SER A 297 -4.45 33.61 10.82
CA SER A 297 -4.02 33.81 12.21
C SER A 297 -2.83 32.94 12.63
N LEU A 298 -2.60 31.83 11.92
CA LEU A 298 -1.49 30.91 12.18
C LEU A 298 -0.16 31.48 11.68
N HIS A 299 -0.18 32.34 10.66
CA HIS A 299 1.04 32.89 10.05
C HIS A 299 1.88 33.72 11.02
N PRO A 300 1.34 34.74 11.71
CA PRO A 300 2.12 35.48 12.71
C PRO A 300 2.54 34.57 13.86
N TYR A 301 1.71 33.62 14.30
CA TYR A 301 2.08 32.67 15.35
C TYR A 301 3.31 31.83 14.98
N LEU A 302 3.36 31.28 13.77
CA LEU A 302 4.51 30.52 13.28
C LEU A 302 5.79 31.37 13.27
N ARG A 303 5.71 32.63 12.82
CA ARG A 303 6.89 33.51 12.76
C ARG A 303 7.34 33.99 14.13
N GLU A 304 6.41 34.53 14.91
CA GLU A 304 6.70 35.27 16.14
C GLU A 304 6.90 34.33 17.33
N GLU A 305 6.04 33.33 17.50
CA GLU A 305 6.10 32.41 18.65
C GLU A 305 7.00 31.20 18.37
N MET A 306 7.01 30.69 17.14
CA MET A 306 7.83 29.52 16.79
C MET A 306 9.16 29.85 16.10
N GLY A 307 9.38 31.09 15.66
CA GLY A 307 10.59 31.50 14.95
C GLY A 307 10.74 30.88 13.55
N LEU A 308 9.61 30.53 12.92
CA LEU A 308 9.53 29.84 11.63
C LEU A 308 9.14 30.82 10.52
N GLU A 309 10.12 31.35 9.81
CA GLU A 309 9.90 32.22 8.63
C GLU A 309 9.51 31.43 7.38
N THR A 310 10.01 30.20 7.30
CA THR A 310 9.73 29.24 6.23
C THR A 310 9.25 27.93 6.83
N LEU A 311 8.49 27.19 6.04
CA LEU A 311 8.04 25.83 6.35
C LEU A 311 8.56 24.87 5.29
N SER A 312 8.71 23.62 5.67
CA SER A 312 9.02 22.50 4.79
C SER A 312 7.97 21.42 5.00
N VAL A 313 7.59 20.70 3.95
CA VAL A 313 6.64 19.58 4.03
C VAL A 313 7.24 18.33 3.42
N THR A 314 7.06 17.21 4.10
CA THR A 314 7.39 15.88 3.59
C THR A 314 6.35 14.87 4.09
N GLN A 315 6.62 13.58 4.02
CA GLN A 315 5.80 12.56 4.67
C GLN A 315 6.26 12.29 6.11
N ILE A 316 5.33 11.94 7.00
CA ILE A 316 5.65 11.50 8.36
C ILE A 316 5.95 10.00 8.42
N GLU A 317 5.48 9.24 7.43
CA GLU A 317 5.71 7.81 7.31
C GLU A 317 7.20 7.47 7.14
N GLY A 318 7.74 6.81 8.16
CA GLY A 318 9.14 6.41 8.20
C GLY A 318 10.11 7.56 8.44
N LEU A 319 9.66 8.76 8.84
CA LEU A 319 10.54 9.90 9.11
C LEU A 319 11.52 9.53 10.23
N PHE A 320 12.79 9.42 9.87
CA PHE A 320 13.89 8.95 10.71
C PHE A 320 14.90 10.08 10.89
N ALA A 321 15.16 10.47 12.14
CA ALA A 321 16.11 11.51 12.48
C ALA A 321 16.75 11.26 13.85
N SER A 322 17.79 12.05 14.16
CA SER A 322 18.51 11.91 15.43
C SER A 322 17.62 12.25 16.63
N MET A 323 17.93 11.68 17.80
CA MET A 323 17.29 12.01 19.06
C MET A 323 17.46 13.50 19.43
N ALA A 324 18.58 14.11 19.02
CA ALA A 324 18.82 15.54 19.22
C ALA A 324 17.85 16.40 18.41
N ASP A 325 17.63 16.07 17.13
CA ASP A 325 16.70 16.79 16.26
C ASP A 325 15.26 16.69 16.76
N TRP A 326 14.82 15.49 17.16
CA TRP A 326 13.49 15.31 17.76
C TRP A 326 13.34 15.99 19.12
N SER A 327 14.43 16.13 19.89
CA SER A 327 14.41 16.90 21.13
C SER A 327 14.06 18.37 20.90
N LEU A 328 14.52 18.97 19.79
CA LEU A 328 14.18 20.35 19.43
C LEU A 328 12.69 20.52 19.12
N VAL A 329 12.06 19.51 18.53
CA VAL A 329 10.60 19.50 18.29
C VAL A 329 9.87 19.35 19.61
N TYR A 330 10.33 18.44 20.47
CA TYR A 330 9.75 18.21 21.79
C TYR A 330 9.85 19.43 22.72
N GLU A 331 10.96 20.16 22.70
CA GLU A 331 11.14 21.40 23.46
C GLU A 331 10.13 22.49 23.05
N ARG A 332 9.63 22.43 21.82
CA ARG A 332 8.60 23.32 21.28
C ARG A 332 7.18 22.82 21.52
N LEU A 333 6.99 21.73 22.27
CA LEU A 333 5.67 21.17 22.57
C LEU A 333 4.68 22.22 23.13
N PRO A 334 5.06 23.13 24.06
CA PRO A 334 4.15 24.20 24.50
C PRO A 334 3.68 25.11 23.36
N ALA A 335 4.59 25.49 22.45
CA ALA A 335 4.24 26.30 21.28
C ALA A 335 3.39 25.52 20.28
N ILE A 336 3.63 24.22 20.10
CA ILE A 336 2.80 23.36 19.25
C ILE A 336 1.37 23.26 19.81
N PHE A 337 1.20 23.17 21.13
CA PHE A 337 -0.13 23.26 21.76
C PHE A 337 -0.78 24.64 21.61
N GLY A 338 0.00 25.71 21.73
CA GLY A 338 -0.50 27.07 21.55
C GLY A 338 -0.99 27.37 20.13
N MET A 339 -0.72 26.51 19.14
CA MET A 339 -1.30 26.62 17.79
C MET A 339 -2.80 26.34 17.76
N THR A 340 -3.35 25.55 18.70
CA THR A 340 -4.74 25.05 18.62
C THR A 340 -5.80 26.13 18.36
N PRO A 341 -5.77 27.33 19.00
CA PRO A 341 -6.73 28.40 18.71
C PRO A 341 -6.69 28.93 17.27
N HIS A 342 -5.62 28.67 16.53
CA HIS A 342 -5.41 29.10 15.15
C HIS A 342 -5.82 28.04 14.12
N LEU A 343 -6.05 26.80 14.57
CA LEU A 343 -6.43 25.67 13.70
C LEU A 343 -7.95 25.63 13.56
N GLN A 344 -8.43 25.33 12.36
CA GLN A 344 -9.86 25.27 12.07
C GLN A 344 -10.20 23.99 11.30
N PRO A 345 -11.32 23.31 11.61
CA PRO A 345 -11.66 22.01 11.00
C PRO A 345 -11.77 22.04 9.46
N GLN A 346 -12.12 23.19 8.88
CA GLN A 346 -12.20 23.36 7.43
C GLN A 346 -10.82 23.46 6.74
N PHE A 347 -9.76 23.72 7.50
CA PHE A 347 -8.40 23.84 7.00
C PHE A 347 -7.55 22.67 7.51
N TYR A 348 -7.64 21.56 6.77
CA TYR A 348 -6.88 20.35 7.07
C TYR A 348 -5.38 20.64 6.91
N MET A 349 -4.61 20.48 7.99
CA MET A 349 -3.16 20.61 7.96
C MET A 349 -2.55 19.37 8.60
N ALA A 350 -1.58 18.77 7.91
CA ALA A 350 -0.73 17.72 8.44
C ALA A 350 0.49 18.38 9.11
N LEU A 351 0.33 18.84 10.35
CA LEU A 351 1.43 19.52 11.06
C LEU A 351 2.57 18.55 11.41
N GLU A 352 2.26 17.26 11.54
CA GLU A 352 3.23 16.18 11.68
C GLU A 352 4.12 16.03 10.44
N GLU A 353 3.61 16.32 9.24
CA GLU A 353 4.36 16.26 7.98
C GLU A 353 5.27 17.49 7.75
N SER A 354 5.03 18.58 8.49
CA SER A 354 5.68 19.87 8.23
C SER A 354 6.57 20.38 9.36
N LEU A 355 6.09 20.38 10.60
CA LEU A 355 6.82 20.98 11.71
C LEU A 355 8.12 20.24 12.06
N PRO A 356 8.19 18.89 12.10
CA PRO A 356 9.43 18.20 12.43
C PRO A 356 10.56 18.58 11.47
N VAL A 357 10.37 18.41 10.16
CA VAL A 357 11.42 18.72 9.18
C VAL A 357 11.74 20.21 9.09
N THR A 358 10.75 21.09 9.30
CA THR A 358 10.99 22.53 9.40
C THR A 358 11.91 22.85 10.58
N ILE A 359 11.64 22.27 11.76
CA ILE A 359 12.43 22.48 12.96
C ILE A 359 13.83 21.87 12.82
N PHE A 360 13.94 20.69 12.21
CA PHE A 360 15.23 20.06 11.92
C PHE A 360 16.08 20.95 11.03
N ASN A 361 15.51 21.48 9.95
CA ASN A 361 16.22 22.35 9.00
C ASN A 361 16.58 23.71 9.59
N ARG A 362 15.75 24.26 10.47
CA ARG A 362 15.94 25.60 11.02
C ARG A 362 16.85 25.63 12.25
N PHE A 363 16.71 24.66 13.14
CA PHE A 363 17.32 24.68 14.47
C PHE A 363 18.23 23.47 14.74
N GLY A 364 18.12 22.42 13.94
CA GLY A 364 18.82 21.16 14.13
C GLY A 364 19.92 20.92 13.10
N SER A 365 20.23 19.63 12.89
CA SER A 365 21.19 19.18 11.89
C SER A 365 20.67 19.32 10.46
N GLY A 366 19.34 19.32 10.30
CA GLY A 366 18.67 19.18 9.01
C GLY A 366 18.93 17.82 8.34
N LEU A 367 19.47 16.83 9.05
CA LEU A 367 19.74 15.49 8.53
C LEU A 367 18.63 14.54 8.96
N TYR A 368 17.88 14.04 7.99
CA TYR A 368 16.82 13.06 8.19
C TYR A 368 16.66 12.22 6.93
N THR A 369 15.93 11.13 7.04
CA THR A 369 15.53 10.31 5.90
C THR A 369 14.17 9.67 6.16
N HIS A 370 13.71 8.86 5.21
CA HIS A 370 12.47 8.11 5.30
C HIS A 370 12.77 6.64 5.07
N ILE A 371 12.14 5.75 5.84
CA ILE A 371 12.29 4.29 5.68
C ILE A 371 11.07 3.62 5.05
N CYS A 372 10.05 4.41 4.71
CA CYS A 372 8.77 3.94 4.18
C CYS A 372 8.55 4.43 2.75
N TYR A 373 8.25 3.51 1.85
CA TYR A 373 7.83 3.80 0.50
C TYR A 373 6.32 4.06 0.45
N MET A 374 5.91 5.12 -0.28
CA MET A 374 4.53 5.56 -0.39
C MET A 374 4.05 5.46 -1.84
N PHE A 375 2.90 4.81 -2.07
CA PHE A 375 2.28 4.66 -3.39
C PHE A 375 1.45 5.88 -3.84
N TRP A 376 2.00 7.09 -3.83
CA TRP A 376 1.23 8.30 -4.16
C TRP A 376 0.53 8.26 -5.52
N ARG A 377 1.08 7.57 -6.52
CA ARG A 377 0.49 7.45 -7.85
C ARG A 377 -0.70 6.48 -7.82
N GLY A 378 -1.90 7.03 -7.99
CA GLY A 378 -3.15 6.25 -8.02
C GLY A 378 -3.70 5.86 -6.66
N ALA A 379 -3.10 6.37 -5.58
CA ALA A 379 -3.57 6.21 -4.21
C ALA A 379 -4.03 4.77 -3.82
N ARG A 380 -3.24 3.73 -4.09
CA ARG A 380 -3.67 2.31 -4.03
C ARG A 380 -3.11 1.49 -2.87
N VAL A 381 -3.90 0.53 -2.37
CA VAL A 381 -3.47 -0.44 -1.35
C VAL A 381 -2.28 -1.28 -1.84
N ALA A 382 -1.37 -1.62 -0.93
CA ALA A 382 -0.25 -2.52 -1.17
C ALA A 382 -0.76 -3.95 -1.43
N GLY A 383 -0.42 -4.52 -2.58
CA GLY A 383 -0.85 -5.87 -2.98
C GLY A 383 0.20 -6.95 -2.75
N VAL A 384 -0.18 -8.20 -2.99
CA VAL A 384 0.73 -9.36 -2.92
C VAL A 384 1.91 -9.19 -3.87
N ASP A 385 1.67 -8.70 -5.09
CA ASP A 385 2.73 -8.47 -6.09
C ASP A 385 3.75 -7.45 -5.61
N ASP A 386 3.33 -6.41 -4.88
CA ASP A 386 4.23 -5.41 -4.30
C ASP A 386 5.13 -6.05 -3.23
N VAL A 387 4.54 -6.86 -2.34
CA VAL A 387 5.27 -7.56 -1.27
C VAL A 387 6.28 -8.56 -1.84
N LEU A 388 5.99 -9.21 -2.97
CA LEU A 388 6.91 -10.16 -3.61
C LEU A 388 7.98 -9.46 -4.47
N ALA A 389 7.63 -8.34 -5.13
CA ALA A 389 8.53 -7.67 -6.07
C ALA A 389 9.43 -6.61 -5.41
N LEU A 390 8.93 -5.83 -4.46
CA LEU A 390 9.64 -4.65 -3.95
C LEU A 390 10.79 -4.91 -2.96
N PRO A 391 10.80 -5.97 -2.11
CA PRO A 391 11.87 -6.15 -1.10
C PRO A 391 13.29 -6.05 -1.66
N HIS A 392 13.51 -6.60 -2.86
CA HIS A 392 14.81 -6.65 -3.51
C HIS A 392 15.07 -5.51 -4.51
N ARG A 393 14.06 -4.68 -4.77
CA ARG A 393 14.12 -3.56 -5.73
C ARG A 393 14.31 -2.22 -5.02
N LEU A 394 13.68 -2.07 -3.86
CA LEU A 394 13.77 -0.86 -3.05
C LEU A 394 15.21 -0.57 -2.59
N PRO A 395 15.58 0.71 -2.44
CA PRO A 395 16.75 1.12 -1.66
C PRO A 395 16.85 0.34 -0.33
N ALA A 396 18.07 0.04 0.10
CA ALA A 396 18.30 -0.77 1.31
C ALA A 396 17.65 -0.16 2.56
N HIS A 397 17.68 1.17 2.70
CA HIS A 397 17.06 1.89 3.81
C HIS A 397 15.52 1.92 3.79
N LEU A 398 14.88 1.69 2.63
CA LEU A 398 13.42 1.64 2.51
C LEU A 398 12.91 0.23 2.82
N ALA A 399 12.56 -0.03 4.08
CA ALA A 399 12.16 -1.35 4.57
C ALA A 399 10.63 -1.55 4.68
N MET A 400 9.86 -0.46 4.60
CA MET A 400 8.40 -0.48 4.79
C MET A 400 7.65 -0.05 3.53
N LEU A 401 6.44 -0.57 3.35
CA LEU A 401 5.44 0.00 2.45
C LEU A 401 4.28 0.57 3.27
N LYS A 402 3.67 1.61 2.73
CA LYS A 402 2.44 2.20 3.25
C LYS A 402 1.21 1.70 2.49
N TRP A 403 0.07 1.78 3.16
CA TRP A 403 -1.27 1.46 2.67
C TRP A 403 -1.51 -0.03 2.54
N PHE A 404 -1.05 -0.79 3.52
CA PHE A 404 -1.64 -2.09 3.78
C PHE A 404 -3.11 -1.94 4.17
N ASP A 405 -3.92 -2.92 3.81
CA ASP A 405 -5.25 -3.05 4.37
C ASP A 405 -5.16 -3.26 5.89
N ARG A 406 -6.17 -2.79 6.63
CA ARG A 406 -6.24 -2.93 8.09
C ARG A 406 -6.93 -4.22 8.50
N ASN A 407 -7.49 -4.95 7.55
CA ASN A 407 -7.98 -6.30 7.74
C ASN A 407 -6.78 -7.21 8.00
N PRO A 408 -6.68 -7.84 9.19
CA PRO A 408 -5.58 -8.77 9.49
C PRO A 408 -5.56 -10.01 8.60
N ASP A 409 -6.65 -10.29 7.87
CA ASP A 409 -6.78 -11.42 6.93
C ASP A 409 -6.50 -11.03 5.48
N ASP A 410 -6.24 -9.74 5.18
CA ASP A 410 -5.85 -9.31 3.83
C ASP A 410 -4.59 -10.08 3.36
N PRO A 411 -4.53 -10.57 2.11
CA PRO A 411 -3.42 -11.39 1.64
C PRO A 411 -2.05 -10.73 1.75
N ALA A 412 -1.92 -9.44 1.40
CA ALA A 412 -0.65 -8.72 1.45
C ALA A 412 -0.21 -8.49 2.91
N THR A 413 -1.16 -8.12 3.78
CA THR A 413 -0.96 -7.97 5.22
C THR A 413 -0.53 -9.29 5.86
N THR A 414 -1.25 -10.37 5.56
CA THR A 414 -0.97 -11.73 6.05
C THR A 414 0.44 -12.18 5.64
N LEU A 415 0.82 -11.91 4.40
CA LEU A 415 2.11 -12.31 3.85
C LEU A 415 3.30 -11.76 4.65
N VAL A 416 3.17 -10.59 5.28
CA VAL A 416 4.25 -9.97 6.08
C VAL A 416 4.07 -10.07 7.59
N THR A 417 2.86 -10.38 8.07
CA THR A 417 2.50 -10.42 9.50
C THR A 417 2.27 -11.81 10.05
N HIS A 418 2.22 -12.85 9.22
CA HIS A 418 2.11 -14.24 9.66
C HIS A 418 3.42 -15.01 9.46
N GLU A 419 3.70 -15.97 10.33
CA GLU A 419 4.91 -16.81 10.25
C GLU A 419 4.97 -17.57 8.92
N TRP A 420 3.87 -18.21 8.51
CA TRP A 420 3.81 -18.94 7.24
C TRP A 420 3.89 -18.01 6.03
N GLY A 421 3.33 -16.80 6.13
CA GLY A 421 3.42 -15.78 5.09
C GLY A 421 4.88 -15.36 4.89
N ARG A 422 5.58 -15.05 5.99
CA ARG A 422 7.02 -14.73 5.94
C ARG A 422 7.85 -15.89 5.40
N ALA A 423 7.57 -17.12 5.83
CA ALA A 423 8.23 -18.30 5.29
C ALA A 423 8.00 -18.45 3.77
N PHE A 424 6.79 -18.14 3.28
CA PHE A 424 6.50 -18.11 1.85
C PHE A 424 7.29 -17.02 1.12
N THR A 425 7.39 -15.80 1.67
CA THR A 425 8.23 -14.74 1.08
C THR A 425 9.70 -15.15 0.98
N GLN A 426 10.23 -15.81 2.02
CA GLN A 426 11.60 -16.31 2.01
C GLN A 426 11.81 -17.40 0.94
N LEU A 427 10.86 -18.35 0.81
CA LEU A 427 10.91 -19.37 -0.24
C LEU A 427 10.87 -18.76 -1.64
N PHE A 428 10.11 -17.68 -1.82
CA PHE A 428 10.06 -16.92 -3.06
C PHE A 428 11.40 -16.23 -3.36
N ASP A 429 12.00 -15.58 -2.36
CA ASP A 429 13.32 -14.94 -2.49
C ASP A 429 14.41 -15.95 -2.86
N GLU A 430 14.44 -17.10 -2.18
CA GLU A 430 15.35 -18.21 -2.51
C GLU A 430 15.10 -18.76 -3.92
N ALA A 431 13.85 -18.73 -4.41
CA ALA A 431 13.53 -19.27 -5.73
C ALA A 431 14.22 -18.51 -6.87
N ARG A 432 14.61 -17.26 -6.64
CA ARG A 432 15.24 -16.39 -7.66
C ARG A 432 16.68 -16.79 -7.99
N THR A 433 17.35 -17.51 -7.11
CA THR A 433 18.72 -18.00 -7.31
C THR A 433 18.78 -19.46 -7.76
N LEU A 434 17.62 -20.10 -7.94
CA LEU A 434 17.55 -21.50 -8.33
C LEU A 434 17.88 -21.72 -9.80
N SER A 435 18.40 -22.91 -10.09
CA SER A 435 18.43 -23.41 -11.46
C SER A 435 17.00 -23.52 -12.03
N PRO A 436 16.81 -23.37 -13.36
CA PRO A 436 15.48 -23.50 -13.98
C PRO A 436 14.76 -24.80 -13.62
N MET A 437 15.50 -25.90 -13.46
CA MET A 437 14.95 -27.19 -13.05
C MET A 437 14.43 -27.17 -11.60
N ALA A 438 15.16 -26.57 -10.68
CA ALA A 438 14.72 -26.45 -9.28
C ALA A 438 13.52 -25.49 -9.16
N ALA A 439 13.51 -24.39 -9.92
CA ALA A 439 12.38 -23.47 -10.00
C ALA A 439 11.12 -24.18 -10.53
N LEU A 440 11.24 -24.98 -11.60
CA LEU A 440 10.12 -25.77 -12.13
C LEU A 440 9.58 -26.77 -11.10
N LYS A 441 10.46 -27.50 -10.39
CA LYS A 441 10.06 -28.44 -9.34
C LYS A 441 9.30 -27.75 -8.20
N ARG A 442 9.79 -26.59 -7.73
CA ARG A 442 9.09 -25.79 -6.71
C ARG A 442 7.72 -25.32 -7.22
N ARG A 443 7.62 -24.81 -8.45
CA ARG A 443 6.34 -24.42 -9.07
C ARG A 443 5.36 -25.59 -9.12
N LEU A 444 5.81 -26.78 -9.52
CA LEU A 444 4.97 -27.98 -9.54
C LEU A 444 4.49 -28.36 -8.13
N LEU A 445 5.36 -28.28 -7.13
CA LEU A 445 4.98 -28.54 -5.74
C LEU A 445 3.95 -27.53 -5.22
N LEU A 446 4.15 -26.24 -5.48
CA LEU A 446 3.19 -25.19 -5.13
C LEU A 446 1.84 -25.43 -5.82
N ARG A 447 1.84 -25.82 -7.10
CA ARG A 447 0.61 -26.17 -7.80
C ARG A 447 -0.10 -27.38 -7.17
N ARG A 448 0.64 -28.42 -6.79
CA ARG A 448 0.06 -29.58 -6.10
C ARG A 448 -0.50 -29.23 -4.72
N LEU A 449 0.15 -28.32 -4.01
CA LEU A 449 -0.34 -27.81 -2.73
C LEU A 449 -1.63 -26.99 -2.94
N GLU A 450 -1.66 -26.11 -3.93
CA GLU A 450 -2.86 -25.38 -4.35
C GLU A 450 -4.00 -26.35 -4.70
N ASP A 451 -3.76 -27.35 -5.55
CA ASP A 451 -4.74 -28.37 -5.91
C ASP A 451 -5.27 -29.12 -4.67
N ALA A 452 -4.38 -29.44 -3.71
CA ALA A 452 -4.75 -30.12 -2.47
C ALA A 452 -5.52 -29.24 -1.48
N LEU A 453 -5.25 -27.94 -1.45
CA LEU A 453 -6.02 -26.95 -0.67
C LEU A 453 -7.42 -26.79 -1.26
N ARG A 454 -7.51 -26.62 -2.59
CA ARG A 454 -8.80 -26.57 -3.32
C ARG A 454 -9.65 -27.80 -3.09
N ALA A 455 -9.04 -28.99 -3.10
CA ALA A 455 -9.76 -30.24 -2.83
C ALA A 455 -10.35 -30.35 -1.41
N ARG A 456 -9.93 -29.46 -0.48
CA ARG A 456 -10.50 -29.37 0.88
C ARG A 456 -11.59 -28.31 1.00
N GLU A 457 -11.72 -27.43 0.03
CA GLU A 457 -12.79 -26.44 0.01
C GLU A 457 -14.11 -27.15 -0.31
N VAL A 458 -15.08 -27.05 0.60
CA VAL A 458 -16.40 -27.65 0.43
C VAL A 458 -17.41 -26.54 0.20
N TYR A 459 -17.78 -26.37 -1.07
CA TYR A 459 -18.82 -25.44 -1.46
C TYR A 459 -20.17 -26.14 -1.41
N ALA A 460 -21.13 -25.50 -0.74
CA ALA A 460 -22.50 -25.99 -0.64
C ALA A 460 -23.49 -24.90 -1.12
N PRO A 461 -24.73 -25.28 -1.48
CA PRO A 461 -25.85 -24.34 -1.58
C PRO A 461 -25.92 -23.42 -0.36
N LEU A 462 -26.30 -22.16 -0.56
CA LEU A 462 -26.35 -21.15 0.51
C LEU A 462 -27.30 -21.60 1.62
N SER A 463 -28.45 -22.17 1.27
CA SER A 463 -29.40 -22.69 2.23
C SER A 463 -29.92 -24.04 1.78
N PRO A 464 -29.86 -25.10 2.62
CA PRO A 464 -30.45 -26.39 2.30
C PRO A 464 -31.99 -26.35 2.27
N LEU A 465 -32.61 -25.18 2.40
CA LEU A 465 -34.03 -24.96 2.64
C LEU A 465 -34.74 -24.14 1.55
N TRP A 466 -34.14 -23.98 0.36
CA TRP A 466 -34.85 -23.42 -0.81
C TRP A 466 -35.88 -24.43 -1.35
N SER A 467 -36.89 -24.81 -0.56
CA SER A 467 -37.96 -25.71 -0.98
C SER A 467 -39.28 -24.95 -1.09
N ASP A 468 -39.92 -24.95 -2.26
CA ASP A 468 -41.32 -24.53 -2.39
C ASP A 468 -42.22 -25.69 -1.96
N ALA A 469 -42.95 -25.54 -0.87
CA ALA A 469 -43.84 -26.58 -0.34
C ALA A 469 -44.93 -27.05 -1.35
N ARG A 470 -45.13 -26.33 -2.46
CA ARG A 470 -46.12 -26.65 -3.51
C ARG A 470 -45.54 -27.51 -4.63
N THR A 471 -44.23 -27.48 -4.86
CA THR A 471 -43.57 -28.26 -5.90
C THR A 471 -42.82 -29.40 -5.22
N ALA A 472 -42.95 -30.64 -5.72
CA ALA A 472 -42.15 -31.76 -5.20
C ALA A 472 -40.65 -31.64 -5.55
N LEU A 473 -40.24 -30.48 -6.09
CA LEU A 473 -38.89 -30.17 -6.55
C LEU A 473 -38.30 -29.10 -5.61
N PRO A 474 -37.00 -29.15 -5.30
CA PRO A 474 -36.35 -28.17 -4.45
C PRO A 474 -36.11 -26.84 -5.19
N THR A 475 -37.07 -26.31 -5.95
CA THR A 475 -36.90 -25.05 -6.70
C THR A 475 -37.79 -23.97 -6.11
N LEU A 476 -37.18 -22.86 -5.70
CA LEU A 476 -37.91 -21.66 -5.28
C LEU A 476 -38.12 -20.74 -6.48
N ILE A 477 -39.38 -20.38 -6.75
CA ILE A 477 -39.74 -19.43 -7.80
C ILE A 477 -40.45 -18.23 -7.18
N CYS A 478 -39.91 -17.03 -7.34
CA CYS A 478 -40.49 -15.77 -6.90
C CYS A 478 -40.77 -14.89 -8.11
N THR A 479 -42.05 -14.56 -8.35
CA THR A 479 -42.44 -13.67 -9.44
C THR A 479 -43.21 -12.47 -8.91
N ALA A 480 -42.81 -11.26 -9.30
CA ALA A 480 -43.51 -10.02 -9.00
C ALA A 480 -43.83 -9.30 -10.31
N ARG A 481 -45.10 -8.97 -10.52
CA ARG A 481 -45.52 -8.08 -11.62
C ARG A 481 -45.73 -6.68 -11.07
N ASP A 482 -45.39 -5.68 -11.87
CA ASP A 482 -45.58 -4.26 -11.55
C ASP A 482 -44.96 -3.83 -10.21
N LEU A 483 -43.82 -4.45 -9.87
CA LEU A 483 -43.07 -4.19 -8.65
C LEU A 483 -42.52 -2.76 -8.72
N GLU A 484 -43.04 -1.90 -7.85
CA GLU A 484 -42.62 -0.51 -7.76
C GLU A 484 -41.20 -0.42 -7.19
N VAL A 485 -40.31 0.22 -7.95
CA VAL A 485 -38.90 0.46 -7.64
C VAL A 485 -38.76 1.70 -6.78
N THR A 486 -39.34 1.66 -5.57
CA THR A 486 -39.07 2.62 -4.50
C THR A 486 -37.88 2.16 -3.67
N ARG A 487 -37.22 3.06 -2.95
CA ARG A 487 -36.05 2.70 -2.11
C ARG A 487 -36.52 1.90 -0.89
N ARG A 488 -36.57 0.57 -1.02
CA ARG A 488 -37.07 -0.33 0.02
C ARG A 488 -36.48 -1.73 -0.11
N MET A 489 -36.54 -2.44 1.02
CA MET A 489 -36.29 -3.87 1.09
C MET A 489 -37.60 -4.64 0.88
N VAL A 490 -37.55 -5.71 0.09
CA VAL A 490 -38.66 -6.63 -0.18
C VAL A 490 -38.17 -8.05 0.10
N SER A 491 -38.67 -8.68 1.16
CA SER A 491 -38.35 -10.10 1.44
C SER A 491 -38.87 -10.99 0.31
N LEU A 492 -38.14 -12.05 -0.04
CA LEU A 492 -38.63 -13.04 -1.01
C LEU A 492 -39.92 -13.72 -0.53
N ALA A 493 -40.15 -13.83 0.79
CA ALA A 493 -41.40 -14.36 1.33
C ALA A 493 -42.62 -13.50 0.98
N ALA A 494 -42.44 -12.19 0.82
CA ALA A 494 -43.50 -11.30 0.34
C ALA A 494 -43.83 -11.53 -1.14
N LEU A 495 -42.87 -12.04 -1.93
CA LEU A 495 -43.05 -12.37 -3.34
C LEU A 495 -43.56 -13.81 -3.55
N ASN A 496 -43.18 -14.71 -2.66
CA ASN A 496 -43.66 -16.08 -2.62
C ASN A 496 -43.84 -16.53 -1.15
N PRO A 497 -45.09 -16.63 -0.64
CA PRO A 497 -45.37 -17.07 0.72
C PRO A 497 -44.89 -18.49 1.07
N ALA A 498 -44.47 -19.29 0.08
CA ALA A 498 -43.87 -20.61 0.30
C ALA A 498 -42.42 -20.55 0.82
N VAL A 499 -41.78 -19.37 0.84
CA VAL A 499 -40.45 -19.18 1.42
C VAL A 499 -40.53 -19.31 2.94
N THR A 500 -39.84 -20.30 3.50
CA THR A 500 -39.93 -20.61 4.95
C THR A 500 -38.91 -19.87 5.82
N ARG A 501 -37.94 -19.17 5.23
CA ARG A 501 -36.95 -18.35 5.94
C ARG A 501 -36.91 -16.95 5.35
N GLU A 502 -37.57 -16.01 6.01
CA GLU A 502 -37.70 -14.62 5.54
C GLU A 502 -36.37 -13.85 5.52
N ASP A 503 -35.38 -14.28 6.31
CA ASP A 503 -34.12 -13.56 6.53
C ASP A 503 -32.96 -14.00 5.59
N ALA A 504 -33.11 -15.11 4.88
CA ALA A 504 -32.03 -15.67 4.04
C ALA A 504 -31.88 -14.98 2.69
N ALA A 505 -32.94 -14.29 2.22
CA ALA A 505 -32.92 -13.59 0.95
C ALA A 505 -33.92 -12.43 0.88
N PHE A 506 -33.49 -11.32 0.27
CA PHE A 506 -34.34 -10.17 0.01
C PHE A 506 -33.87 -9.41 -1.23
N VAL A 507 -34.76 -8.57 -1.77
CA VAL A 507 -34.45 -7.63 -2.84
C VAL A 507 -34.41 -6.22 -2.26
N PHE A 508 -33.33 -5.49 -2.51
CA PHE A 508 -33.25 -4.05 -2.21
C PHE A 508 -33.37 -3.26 -3.51
N LEU A 509 -34.30 -2.32 -3.58
CA LEU A 509 -34.58 -1.51 -4.77
C LEU A 509 -34.02 -0.08 -4.60
N GLU A 510 -33.50 0.53 -5.67
CA GLU A 510 -32.72 1.80 -5.61
C GLU A 510 -33.56 3.10 -5.75
N GLY A 511 -34.90 3.01 -5.86
CA GLY A 511 -35.76 4.20 -5.81
C GLY A 511 -35.89 5.01 -7.10
N LEU A 512 -36.03 4.33 -8.25
CA LEU A 512 -36.17 4.96 -9.57
C LEU A 512 -37.58 5.45 -9.91
N ASN A 513 -38.57 5.26 -9.02
CA ASN A 513 -39.98 5.56 -9.26
C ASN A 513 -40.54 4.90 -10.55
N ASP A 514 -40.09 3.68 -10.81
CA ASP A 514 -40.45 2.88 -11.99
C ASP A 514 -41.17 1.58 -11.55
N ARG A 515 -41.65 0.78 -12.52
CA ARG A 515 -42.23 -0.54 -12.28
C ARG A 515 -41.51 -1.60 -13.10
N ILE A 516 -41.16 -2.70 -12.45
CA ILE A 516 -40.48 -3.84 -13.08
C ILE A 516 -41.30 -5.12 -12.96
N GLN A 517 -41.01 -6.07 -13.85
CA GLN A 517 -41.39 -7.47 -13.69
C GLN A 517 -40.15 -8.23 -13.25
N LEU A 518 -40.19 -8.83 -12.05
CA LEU A 518 -39.06 -9.58 -11.50
C LEU A 518 -39.44 -11.06 -11.42
N SER A 519 -38.57 -11.93 -11.95
CA SER A 519 -38.61 -13.37 -11.76
C SER A 519 -37.27 -13.83 -11.21
N VAL A 520 -37.30 -14.52 -10.07
CA VAL A 520 -36.13 -15.15 -9.45
C VAL A 520 -36.43 -16.62 -9.28
N GLU A 521 -35.60 -17.46 -9.86
CA GLU A 521 -35.62 -18.91 -9.69
C GLU A 521 -34.31 -19.36 -9.03
N ILE A 522 -34.43 -20.12 -7.94
CA ILE A 522 -33.31 -20.69 -7.19
C ILE A 522 -33.46 -22.21 -7.17
N THR A 523 -32.50 -22.91 -7.77
CA THR A 523 -32.47 -24.37 -7.82
C THR A 523 -31.17 -24.88 -7.21
N PRO A 524 -31.18 -25.56 -6.05
CA PRO A 524 -30.03 -26.21 -5.46
C PRO A 524 -29.48 -27.29 -6.40
N THR A 525 -28.17 -27.32 -6.55
CA THR A 525 -27.41 -28.30 -7.32
C THR A 525 -26.26 -28.85 -6.46
N ALA A 526 -25.52 -29.82 -6.97
CA ALA A 526 -24.32 -30.33 -6.30
C ALA A 526 -23.24 -29.25 -6.13
N ASP A 527 -23.21 -28.25 -7.02
CA ASP A 527 -22.17 -27.22 -7.11
C ASP A 527 -22.58 -25.88 -6.45
N GLY A 528 -23.79 -25.81 -5.89
CA GLY A 528 -24.38 -24.59 -5.32
C GLY A 528 -25.81 -24.33 -5.77
N ASP A 529 -26.33 -23.15 -5.47
CA ASP A 529 -27.64 -22.67 -5.92
C ASP A 529 -27.53 -22.09 -7.34
N ARG A 530 -28.16 -22.75 -8.31
CA ARG A 530 -28.35 -22.19 -9.65
C ARG A 530 -29.43 -21.13 -9.61
N LEU A 531 -29.07 -19.92 -10.00
CA LEU A 531 -29.95 -18.77 -10.06
C LEU A 531 -30.29 -18.44 -11.49
N PHE A 532 -31.58 -18.23 -11.76
CA PHE A 532 -32.06 -17.54 -12.95
C PHE A 532 -32.82 -16.29 -12.50
N ILE A 533 -32.34 -15.13 -12.94
CA ILE A 533 -32.89 -13.82 -12.58
C ILE A 533 -33.31 -13.14 -13.87
N ALA A 534 -34.59 -12.77 -13.98
CA ALA A 534 -35.09 -11.98 -15.10
C ALA A 534 -35.80 -10.72 -14.58
N CYS A 535 -35.39 -9.57 -15.07
CA CYS A 535 -35.94 -8.27 -14.70
C CYS A 535 -36.43 -7.53 -15.94
N GLY A 536 -37.72 -7.64 -16.25
CA GLY A 536 -38.36 -6.95 -17.37
C GLY A 536 -38.87 -5.55 -17.01
N ALA A 537 -39.10 -4.71 -18.02
CA ALA A 537 -39.78 -3.44 -17.85
C ALA A 537 -41.29 -3.66 -17.63
N GLY A 538 -41.89 -3.01 -16.62
CA GLY A 538 -43.34 -3.04 -16.40
C GLY A 538 -44.10 -2.02 -17.25
N THR A 539 -43.45 -0.90 -17.60
CA THR A 539 -43.97 0.17 -18.46
C THR A 539 -42.89 0.65 -19.43
N ALA A 540 -43.29 1.23 -20.57
CA ALA A 540 -42.36 1.91 -21.48
C ALA A 540 -41.62 3.02 -20.69
N PRO A 541 -40.30 3.19 -20.89
CA PRO A 541 -39.54 4.22 -20.19
C PRO A 541 -40.12 5.62 -20.48
N PRO A 542 -40.00 6.59 -19.57
CA PRO A 542 -40.27 7.99 -19.88
C PRO A 542 -39.43 8.42 -21.08
N ASP A 543 -40.02 9.12 -22.05
CA ASP A 543 -39.34 9.57 -23.27
C ASP A 543 -37.98 10.23 -22.95
N GLY A 544 -36.89 9.68 -23.50
CA GLY A 544 -35.55 10.29 -23.45
C GLY A 544 -34.53 9.67 -22.50
N LEU A 545 -34.83 8.58 -21.80
CA LEU A 545 -33.82 7.73 -21.15
C LEU A 545 -33.47 6.58 -22.09
N ASP A 546 -32.18 6.45 -22.44
CA ASP A 546 -31.69 5.33 -23.24
C ASP A 546 -32.24 3.99 -22.68
N GLU A 547 -32.81 3.16 -23.56
CA GLU A 547 -33.60 1.96 -23.22
C GLU A 547 -32.85 0.84 -22.49
N VAL A 548 -31.56 1.04 -22.20
CA VAL A 548 -30.63 -0.07 -22.00
C VAL A 548 -29.94 0.07 -20.63
N GLU A 549 -30.35 -0.82 -19.70
CA GLU A 549 -29.52 -1.35 -18.59
C GLU A 549 -29.33 -0.45 -17.35
N THR A 550 -30.38 0.20 -16.86
CA THR A 550 -30.37 0.87 -15.54
C THR A 550 -30.36 -0.15 -14.40
N LEU A 551 -29.47 0.02 -13.41
CA LEU A 551 -29.48 -0.74 -12.15
C LEU A 551 -30.74 -0.40 -11.35
N VAL A 552 -31.61 -1.39 -11.11
CA VAL A 552 -32.88 -1.21 -10.38
C VAL A 552 -32.79 -1.62 -8.91
N GLY A 553 -31.81 -2.45 -8.55
CA GLY A 553 -31.65 -2.97 -7.21
C GLY A 553 -30.63 -4.10 -7.11
N TYR A 554 -30.71 -4.86 -6.02
CA TYR A 554 -29.86 -6.00 -5.72
C TYR A 554 -30.68 -7.15 -5.13
N LEU A 555 -30.42 -8.38 -5.57
CA LEU A 555 -30.87 -9.60 -4.91
C LEU A 555 -29.80 -10.05 -3.91
N TYR A 556 -30.11 -9.96 -2.62
CA TYR A 556 -29.23 -10.38 -1.53
C TYR A 556 -29.56 -11.80 -1.10
N LEU A 557 -28.52 -12.63 -0.95
CA LEU A 557 -28.60 -14.03 -0.53
C LEU A 557 -27.58 -14.31 0.57
N SER A 558 -27.96 -15.07 1.60
CA SER A 558 -27.06 -15.42 2.71
C SER A 558 -27.16 -16.88 3.11
N PRO A 559 -26.02 -17.51 3.46
CA PRO A 559 -26.00 -18.80 4.16
C PRO A 559 -26.36 -18.69 5.65
N LEU A 560 -26.64 -17.49 6.15
CA LEU A 560 -26.91 -17.20 7.56
C LEU A 560 -25.78 -17.64 8.50
N VAL A 561 -24.54 -17.49 8.01
CA VAL A 561 -23.33 -17.60 8.82
C VAL A 561 -22.62 -16.26 8.87
N ASN A 562 -21.78 -16.07 9.89
CA ASN A 562 -21.07 -14.82 10.14
C ASN A 562 -19.86 -14.61 9.22
N ALA A 563 -19.30 -15.69 8.68
CA ALA A 563 -18.26 -15.64 7.68
C ALA A 563 -18.52 -16.70 6.61
N ALA A 564 -18.37 -16.30 5.35
CA ALA A 564 -18.58 -17.17 4.22
C ALA A 564 -17.59 -16.82 3.12
N LEU A 565 -17.06 -17.86 2.48
CA LEU A 565 -16.42 -17.74 1.17
C LEU A 565 -17.48 -18.02 0.11
N PHE A 566 -17.96 -16.98 -0.55
CA PHE A 566 -18.89 -17.09 -1.67
C PHE A 566 -18.14 -17.46 -2.94
N ARG A 567 -18.75 -18.31 -3.77
CA ARG A 567 -18.30 -18.62 -5.12
C ARG A 567 -19.45 -18.34 -6.08
N VAL A 568 -19.29 -17.32 -6.93
CA VAL A 568 -20.21 -17.01 -8.03
C VAL A 568 -19.61 -17.56 -9.32
N SER A 569 -20.29 -18.50 -9.95
CA SER A 569 -19.84 -19.15 -11.19
C SER A 569 -20.72 -18.71 -12.36
N VAL A 570 -20.07 -18.36 -13.46
CA VAL A 570 -20.68 -18.02 -14.76
C VAL A 570 -20.05 -18.87 -15.86
N ASP A 571 -20.59 -18.81 -17.08
CA ASP A 571 -20.06 -19.57 -18.21
C ASP A 571 -18.60 -19.18 -18.54
N VAL A 572 -17.86 -20.08 -19.21
CA VAL A 572 -16.43 -19.89 -19.54
C VAL A 572 -16.21 -18.63 -20.38
N GLU A 573 -17.13 -18.36 -21.31
CA GLU A 573 -17.17 -17.13 -22.09
C GLU A 573 -18.42 -16.35 -21.68
N PRO A 574 -18.35 -15.58 -20.57
CA PRO A 574 -19.55 -14.96 -20.05
C PRO A 574 -20.09 -13.96 -21.06
N ASP A 575 -21.41 -13.99 -21.25
CA ASP A 575 -22.08 -12.98 -22.06
C ASP A 575 -22.00 -11.59 -21.40
N ALA A 576 -22.52 -10.58 -22.09
CA ALA A 576 -22.51 -9.20 -21.57
C ALA A 576 -23.28 -9.07 -20.24
N GLU A 577 -24.31 -9.88 -20.01
CA GLU A 577 -25.16 -9.84 -18.82
C GLU A 577 -24.44 -10.46 -17.61
N GLN A 578 -23.79 -11.61 -17.80
CA GLN A 578 -22.98 -12.28 -16.78
C GLN A 578 -21.76 -11.45 -16.37
N ARG A 579 -21.09 -10.78 -17.32
CA ARG A 579 -19.99 -9.84 -16.99
C ARG A 579 -20.46 -8.66 -16.15
N ARG A 580 -21.69 -8.19 -16.34
CA ARG A 580 -22.26 -7.10 -15.52
C ARG A 580 -22.59 -7.54 -14.11
N VAL A 581 -23.13 -8.75 -13.95
CA VAL A 581 -23.38 -9.31 -12.62
C VAL A 581 -22.09 -9.41 -11.83
N THR A 582 -21.04 -9.95 -12.43
CA THR A 582 -19.75 -10.18 -11.77
C THR A 582 -18.92 -8.92 -11.57
N SER A 583 -19.16 -7.85 -12.32
CA SER A 583 -18.43 -6.57 -12.18
C SER A 583 -18.96 -5.66 -11.07
N ARG A 584 -20.15 -5.95 -10.52
CA ARG A 584 -20.80 -5.09 -9.51
C ARG A 584 -21.47 -5.90 -8.39
N LEU A 585 -20.82 -6.99 -7.98
CA LEU A 585 -21.20 -7.75 -6.79
C LEU A 585 -21.08 -6.85 -5.56
N VAL A 586 -21.96 -7.06 -4.59
CA VAL A 586 -21.93 -6.34 -3.31
C VAL A 586 -21.95 -7.34 -2.16
N VAL A 587 -21.41 -6.95 -1.02
CA VAL A 587 -21.63 -7.65 0.26
C VAL A 587 -22.44 -6.70 1.15
N HIS A 588 -23.43 -7.24 1.84
CA HIS A 588 -24.19 -6.53 2.87
C HIS A 588 -23.97 -7.21 4.22
N ASP A 589 -23.69 -6.42 5.24
CA ASP A 589 -23.50 -6.85 6.63
C ASP A 589 -24.05 -5.79 7.61
N ALA A 590 -23.68 -5.90 8.90
CA ALA A 590 -24.10 -4.97 9.95
C ALA A 590 -23.71 -3.50 9.71
N THR A 591 -22.77 -3.21 8.81
CA THR A 591 -22.27 -1.86 8.46
C THR A 591 -22.91 -1.29 7.20
N GLY A 592 -23.75 -2.06 6.51
CA GLY A 592 -24.40 -1.68 5.26
C GLY A 592 -23.90 -2.53 4.08
N TYR A 593 -24.12 -2.04 2.85
CA TYR A 593 -23.61 -2.70 1.65
C TYR A 593 -22.38 -2.00 1.08
N HIS A 594 -21.47 -2.77 0.51
CA HIS A 594 -20.29 -2.28 -0.19
C HIS A 594 -20.04 -3.10 -1.46
N VAL A 595 -19.59 -2.44 -2.53
CA VAL A 595 -19.19 -3.11 -3.78
C VAL A 595 -17.90 -3.88 -3.54
N VAL A 596 -17.87 -5.13 -3.97
CA VAL A 596 -16.71 -6.01 -3.81
C VAL A 596 -16.16 -6.42 -5.16
N THR A 597 -14.83 -6.49 -5.23
CA THR A 597 -14.12 -7.16 -6.31
C THR A 597 -13.84 -8.60 -5.84
N PRO A 598 -13.95 -9.62 -6.71
CA PRO A 598 -13.57 -10.97 -6.33
C PRO A 598 -12.11 -11.03 -5.85
N ASP A 599 -11.86 -11.73 -4.74
CA ASP A 599 -10.52 -11.99 -4.22
C ASP A 599 -9.73 -12.89 -5.17
N VAL A 600 -10.41 -13.84 -5.80
CA VAL A 600 -9.85 -14.74 -6.81
C VAL A 600 -10.82 -14.86 -7.98
N VAL A 601 -10.28 -14.80 -9.19
CA VAL A 601 -10.99 -15.19 -10.42
C VAL A 601 -10.28 -16.39 -11.02
N GLU A 602 -11.01 -17.47 -11.18
CA GLU A 602 -10.49 -18.71 -11.74
C GLU A 602 -11.26 -19.05 -13.02
N ILE A 603 -10.53 -19.36 -14.09
CA ILE A 603 -11.10 -19.83 -15.34
C ILE A 603 -10.78 -21.32 -15.46
N THR A 604 -11.82 -22.15 -15.46
CA THR A 604 -11.74 -23.60 -15.66
C THR A 604 -12.38 -23.98 -16.99
N THR A 605 -12.34 -25.28 -17.33
CA THR A 605 -13.12 -25.82 -18.45
C THR A 605 -14.62 -25.80 -18.19
N GLU A 606 -15.04 -25.64 -16.93
CA GLU A 606 -16.45 -25.70 -16.50
C GLU A 606 -17.09 -24.31 -16.39
N GLY A 607 -16.29 -23.27 -16.20
CA GLY A 607 -16.78 -21.90 -16.10
C GLY A 607 -15.73 -20.91 -15.63
N GLN A 608 -16.19 -19.68 -15.43
CA GLN A 608 -15.44 -18.67 -14.70
C GLN A 608 -16.00 -18.57 -13.27
N HIS A 609 -15.14 -18.77 -12.28
CA HIS A 609 -15.49 -18.73 -10.86
C HIS A 609 -14.92 -17.47 -10.22
N HIS A 610 -15.78 -16.74 -9.51
CA HIS A 610 -15.47 -15.53 -8.77
C HIS A 610 -15.62 -15.82 -7.28
N TYR A 611 -14.52 -15.78 -6.54
CA TYR A 611 -14.49 -16.08 -5.12
C TYR A 611 -14.46 -14.78 -4.32
N ILE A 612 -15.32 -14.68 -3.30
CA ILE A 612 -15.47 -13.50 -2.44
C ILE A 612 -15.50 -13.97 -0.99
N ALA A 613 -14.47 -13.60 -0.23
CA ALA A 613 -14.43 -13.80 1.21
C ALA A 613 -15.14 -12.63 1.92
N ALA A 614 -16.16 -12.94 2.72
CA ALA A 614 -16.90 -11.95 3.49
C ALA A 614 -17.02 -12.38 4.95
N ARG A 615 -16.87 -11.41 5.85
CA ARG A 615 -17.05 -11.59 7.31
C ARG A 615 -17.82 -10.41 7.88
N SER A 616 -18.87 -10.69 8.64
CA SER A 616 -19.59 -9.67 9.40
C SER A 616 -18.74 -9.18 10.57
N PRO A 617 -18.63 -7.87 10.81
CA PRO A 617 -17.97 -7.35 12.01
C PRO A 617 -18.77 -7.61 13.29
N ASP A 618 -20.07 -7.88 13.17
CA ASP A 618 -20.89 -8.39 14.27
C ASP A 618 -20.74 -9.93 14.35
N PRO A 619 -20.26 -10.50 15.47
CA PRO A 619 -20.17 -11.95 15.65
C PRO A 619 -21.49 -12.70 15.43
N GLN A 620 -22.63 -12.02 15.65
CA GLN A 620 -23.97 -12.56 15.42
C GLN A 620 -24.52 -12.18 14.04
N GLY A 621 -23.92 -11.21 13.37
CA GLY A 621 -24.37 -10.71 12.08
C GLY A 621 -24.07 -11.68 10.96
N HIS A 622 -25.03 -11.86 10.05
CA HIS A 622 -24.84 -12.66 8.85
C HIS A 622 -24.21 -11.81 7.74
N VAL A 623 -23.60 -12.48 6.77
CA VAL A 623 -23.13 -11.86 5.52
C VAL A 623 -24.07 -12.22 4.39
N TRP A 624 -24.48 -11.23 3.59
CA TRP A 624 -25.25 -11.44 2.36
C TRP A 624 -24.40 -11.05 1.16
N ILE A 625 -24.41 -11.88 0.11
CA ILE A 625 -23.91 -11.49 -1.21
C ILE A 625 -25.07 -10.93 -2.03
N GLY A 626 -24.88 -9.75 -2.61
CA GLY A 626 -25.85 -9.08 -3.45
C GLY A 626 -25.47 -9.15 -4.93
N LEU A 627 -26.41 -9.59 -5.74
CA LEU A 627 -26.31 -9.63 -7.20
C LEU A 627 -27.04 -8.42 -7.77
N PRO A 628 -26.41 -7.62 -8.65
CA PRO A 628 -27.07 -6.46 -9.22
C PRO A 628 -28.22 -6.90 -10.14
N LEU A 629 -29.33 -6.18 -10.05
CA LEU A 629 -30.50 -6.35 -10.90
C LEU A 629 -30.55 -5.19 -11.88
N TYR A 630 -30.40 -5.47 -13.18
CA TYR A 630 -30.54 -4.45 -14.23
C TYR A 630 -31.87 -4.59 -14.96
N ARG A 631 -32.39 -3.46 -15.43
CA ARG A 631 -33.60 -3.42 -16.26
C ARG A 631 -33.35 -4.14 -17.59
N GLN A 632 -34.35 -4.91 -18.04
CA GLN A 632 -34.31 -5.72 -19.26
C GLN A 632 -33.19 -6.77 -19.30
N GLN A 633 -32.76 -7.25 -18.13
CA GLN A 633 -31.72 -8.27 -18.02
C GLN A 633 -32.31 -9.64 -17.69
N ALA A 634 -31.76 -10.69 -18.31
CA ALA A 634 -31.90 -12.06 -17.84
C ALA A 634 -30.52 -12.68 -17.60
N VAL A 635 -30.28 -13.29 -16.46
CA VAL A 635 -28.94 -13.83 -16.14
C VAL A 635 -29.04 -15.14 -15.40
N THR A 636 -28.15 -16.07 -15.77
CA THR A 636 -27.94 -17.34 -15.06
C THR A 636 -26.56 -17.37 -14.44
N CYS A 637 -26.48 -17.77 -13.17
CA CYS A 637 -25.22 -18.04 -12.48
C CYS A 637 -25.41 -19.14 -11.42
N ILE A 638 -24.32 -19.65 -10.86
CA ILE A 638 -24.35 -20.57 -9.71
C ILE A 638 -23.70 -19.88 -8.53
N ILE A 639 -24.33 -19.90 -7.36
CA ILE A 639 -23.75 -19.37 -6.12
C ILE A 639 -23.63 -20.47 -5.10
N ALA A 640 -22.44 -20.61 -4.55
CA ALA A 640 -22.19 -21.47 -3.41
C ALA A 640 -21.52 -20.69 -2.29
N ALA A 641 -21.59 -21.23 -1.07
CA ALA A 641 -20.80 -20.76 0.05
C ALA A 641 -20.03 -21.92 0.67
N CYS A 642 -18.79 -21.65 1.07
CA CYS A 642 -18.07 -22.45 2.05
C CYS A 642 -18.22 -21.74 3.41
N PRO A 643 -19.08 -22.24 4.33
CA PRO A 643 -19.16 -21.68 5.67
C PRO A 643 -17.84 -21.91 6.41
N SER A 644 -17.40 -20.90 7.17
CA SER A 644 -16.15 -20.93 7.95
C SER A 644 -16.16 -21.93 9.09
#